data_AF-A0A0S7F4I1-F1
#
_entry.id   AF-A0A0S7F4I1-F1
#
_cell.length_a   1.000
_cell.length_b   1.000
_cell.length_c   1.000
_cell.angle_alpha   90.00
_cell.angle_beta   90.00
_cell.angle_gamma   90.00
#
_symmetry.space_group_name_H-M   'P 1'
#
loop_
_entity.id
_entity.type
_entity.pdbx_description
1 polymer ?
#
loop_
_entity_poly.entity_id
_entity_poly.type
_entity_poly.pdbx_seq_one_letter_code
_entity_poly.pdbx_strand_id
1 'polypeptide(L)'
;SLFQSALDFLAGPGSSGGASRDQNDFVGQVVELGDMKLRIKRVIAEGGFAFVYEAQDMNGGKDYALKRLLSNEEEKNKEIIQEVCFMKKLSGHPNMVQFCSAASISKEESDTGQAEFLILTELCKGQLVDFIKRVEQRAPMSCDTVLKIFYQACRAVQHMHKQKPPVIHRDLKIENLLISNQGTIKLCDFGSATTVSHYPDYSWSAQKRSMVEDEITRNTTPAYRTPEMIDLYSNFPINEKQDIWALGCILYLLCFKQHPFEDGAKLQIVNGKYSIPQNDAKYTVFHDLIRSMLKVNPDERLSITELVNQLQEIAAARNVNPKSPVTELLEQNGGFGNNGVQPPMQIQSVPNNAGVYDPDQAGSGFLDILRGGTERFLTNIKDTSSKVIQSVASYAKGDLDISYITSRIAVMSFPAEGVESAIKNNIEDVRLFLDSRHAGHYAVYNLSRRSYRPSRFHNRVSECNWQVRRAPNLRSLYSVCKNMHVWLKQDQRNICIVHCLDGRAASAVAVCSFLCFCRLFTTAEAAVYMFSMKRCPPGITPSHKRYIEYMCDMMAEEPIIPHSKPVVIHSIIMTPVPLFNKQRNGCRPFCEVYVGDERVLSTSQEYDRMKDFKMEDGRAEIPLNVTVQGDVLVVIYHARSTLGGVSRQRWHQ
;
A
#
# COMPACT_ATOMS: atom_id res chain seq x y z
N SER A 1 6.74 27.31 -20.54
CA SER A 1 5.32 27.03 -20.81
C SER A 1 5.11 25.51 -20.86
N LEU A 2 5.10 24.86 -19.69
CA LEU A 2 5.42 23.43 -19.55
C LEU A 2 4.49 22.69 -18.56
N PHE A 3 3.23 23.13 -18.46
CA PHE A 3 2.23 22.54 -17.57
C PHE A 3 0.95 22.18 -18.34
N GLN A 4 1.00 21.05 -19.04
CA GLN A 4 -0.17 20.19 -19.20
C GLN A 4 0.12 18.94 -18.36
N SER A 5 -0.77 18.60 -17.43
CA SER A 5 -0.48 17.67 -16.33
C SER A 5 -0.31 16.23 -16.82
N ALA A 6 0.64 15.50 -16.24
CA ALA A 6 0.84 14.07 -16.50
C ALA A 6 -0.32 13.17 -16.03
N LEU A 7 -1.35 13.74 -15.39
CA LEU A 7 -2.63 13.07 -15.10
C LEU A 7 -3.33 12.61 -16.39
N ASP A 8 -3.32 13.42 -17.45
CA ASP A 8 -3.96 13.09 -18.74
C ASP A 8 -3.22 11.96 -19.48
N PHE A 9 -1.97 11.69 -19.12
CA PHE A 9 -1.25 10.54 -19.67
C PHE A 9 -1.81 9.26 -19.07
N LEU A 10 -1.85 9.13 -17.74
CA LEU A 10 -2.13 7.88 -17.03
C LEU A 10 -3.61 7.43 -17.03
N ALA A 11 -4.53 8.30 -17.44
CA ALA A 11 -5.94 7.97 -17.65
C ALA A 11 -6.18 7.30 -19.02
N GLY A 12 -5.60 6.12 -19.23
CA GLY A 12 -5.86 5.32 -20.43
C GLY A 12 -7.32 4.86 -20.51
N PRO A 13 -8.04 5.08 -21.62
CA PRO A 13 -9.48 4.86 -21.68
C PRO A 13 -9.87 3.38 -21.84
N GLY A 14 -10.90 2.97 -21.09
CA GLY A 14 -11.51 1.64 -21.12
C GLY A 14 -12.38 1.43 -19.88
N SER A 15 -13.70 1.58 -19.92
CA SER A 15 -14.59 1.29 -21.05
C SER A 15 -15.18 2.54 -21.73
N SER A 16 -14.54 3.00 -22.81
CA SER A 16 -15.09 4.01 -23.73
C SER A 16 -15.50 3.39 -25.07
N GLY A 17 -16.22 2.27 -25.02
CA GLY A 17 -17.10 1.80 -26.06
C GLY A 17 -18.56 2.02 -25.66
N GLY A 18 -18.91 3.24 -25.26
CA GLY A 18 -20.22 3.61 -24.72
C GLY A 18 -20.20 4.87 -23.86
N ALA A 19 -19.65 4.80 -22.65
CA ALA A 19 -20.08 5.66 -21.54
C ALA A 19 -19.26 6.95 -21.26
N SER A 20 -18.30 7.34 -22.10
CA SER A 20 -17.42 8.50 -21.80
C SER A 20 -17.98 9.86 -22.24
N ARG A 21 -19.17 9.91 -22.86
CA ARG A 21 -19.82 11.17 -23.25
C ARG A 21 -20.87 11.65 -22.25
N ASP A 22 -21.49 10.74 -21.50
CA ASP A 22 -22.79 11.01 -20.85
C ASP A 22 -22.71 11.29 -19.33
N GLN A 23 -21.50 11.45 -18.77
CA GLN A 23 -21.29 11.47 -17.30
C GLN A 23 -21.09 12.88 -16.70
N ASN A 24 -20.59 13.85 -17.49
CA ASN A 24 -20.74 15.27 -17.13
C ASN A 24 -22.18 15.76 -17.36
N ASP A 25 -22.97 15.06 -18.19
CA ASP A 25 -24.35 15.43 -18.52
C ASP A 25 -25.29 15.40 -17.32
N PHE A 26 -24.94 14.73 -16.21
CA PHE A 26 -25.75 14.76 -14.98
C PHE A 26 -25.74 16.15 -14.31
N VAL A 27 -24.71 16.96 -14.55
CA VAL A 27 -24.67 18.36 -14.07
C VAL A 27 -25.58 19.23 -14.94
N GLY A 28 -26.48 19.96 -14.32
CA GLY A 28 -27.53 20.75 -14.99
C GLY A 28 -28.87 20.03 -15.12
N GLN A 29 -28.92 18.69 -14.93
CA GLN A 29 -30.18 17.94 -14.91
C GLN A 29 -31.04 18.29 -13.69
N VAL A 30 -32.32 17.93 -13.79
CA VAL A 30 -33.29 17.98 -12.69
C VAL A 30 -33.68 16.55 -12.33
N VAL A 31 -33.49 16.19 -11.07
CA VAL A 31 -33.77 14.88 -10.51
C VAL A 31 -34.96 14.98 -9.55
N GLU A 32 -35.91 14.06 -9.67
CA GLU A 32 -37.09 14.02 -8.79
C GLU A 32 -36.90 12.95 -7.69
N LEU A 33 -37.00 13.35 -6.43
CA LEU A 33 -36.85 12.47 -5.26
C LEU A 33 -38.03 12.64 -4.31
N GLY A 34 -39.11 11.90 -4.57
CA GLY A 34 -40.41 12.15 -3.93
C GLY A 34 -40.96 13.50 -4.38
N ASP A 35 -41.41 14.33 -3.44
CA ASP A 35 -41.96 15.67 -3.73
C ASP A 35 -40.89 16.73 -4.07
N MET A 36 -39.61 16.38 -4.03
CA MET A 36 -38.48 17.30 -4.27
C MET A 36 -38.01 17.26 -5.73
N LYS A 37 -37.89 18.44 -6.37
CA LYS A 37 -37.22 18.60 -7.67
C LYS A 37 -35.86 19.26 -7.48
N LEU A 38 -34.80 18.54 -7.77
CA LEU A 38 -33.42 18.91 -7.46
C LEU A 38 -32.63 19.23 -8.72
N ARG A 39 -32.15 20.46 -8.87
CA ARG A 39 -31.20 20.82 -9.93
C ARG A 39 -29.78 20.48 -9.51
N ILE A 40 -29.09 19.66 -10.30
CA ILE A 40 -27.70 19.29 -10.06
C ILE A 40 -26.79 20.44 -10.48
N LYS A 41 -26.00 20.99 -9.54
CA LYS A 41 -25.16 22.19 -9.77
C LYS A 41 -23.73 21.86 -10.17
N ARG A 42 -23.07 20.92 -9.47
CA ARG A 42 -21.66 20.54 -9.68
C ARG A 42 -21.32 19.26 -8.93
N VAL A 43 -20.26 18.57 -9.36
CA VAL A 43 -19.60 17.53 -8.55
C VAL A 43 -18.91 18.17 -7.35
N ILE A 44 -19.01 17.56 -6.17
CA ILE A 44 -18.28 17.94 -4.95
C ILE A 44 -17.32 16.85 -4.45
N ALA A 45 -17.55 15.58 -4.82
CA ALA A 45 -16.58 14.49 -4.62
C ALA A 45 -16.78 13.38 -5.66
N GLU A 46 -15.70 12.68 -6.00
CA GLU A 46 -15.67 11.53 -6.90
C GLU A 46 -15.00 10.34 -6.20
N GLY A 47 -15.62 9.16 -6.33
CA GLY A 47 -15.08 7.88 -5.89
C GLY A 47 -15.29 6.82 -6.96
N GLY A 48 -14.59 5.68 -6.87
CA GLY A 48 -14.59 4.65 -7.92
C GLY A 48 -15.94 3.99 -8.23
N PHE A 49 -16.98 4.26 -7.43
CA PHE A 49 -18.32 3.68 -7.53
C PHE A 49 -19.45 4.67 -7.24
N ALA A 50 -19.11 5.92 -6.91
CA ALA A 50 -20.06 6.91 -6.42
C ALA A 50 -19.58 8.32 -6.77
N PHE A 51 -20.51 9.18 -7.19
CA PHE A 51 -20.28 10.61 -7.32
C PHE A 51 -21.15 11.34 -6.30
N VAL A 52 -20.61 12.38 -5.68
CA VAL A 52 -21.38 13.27 -4.80
C VAL A 52 -21.50 14.62 -5.47
N TYR A 53 -22.73 15.11 -5.60
CA TYR A 53 -23.06 16.38 -6.25
C TYR A 53 -23.61 17.38 -5.24
N GLU A 54 -23.41 18.67 -5.49
CA GLU A 54 -24.26 19.72 -4.94
C GLU A 54 -25.58 19.75 -5.74
N ALA A 55 -26.71 19.64 -5.05
CA ALA A 55 -28.04 19.64 -5.64
C ALA A 55 -28.93 20.69 -4.95
N GLN A 56 -29.61 21.53 -5.71
CA GLN A 56 -30.48 22.59 -5.19
C GLN A 56 -31.96 22.22 -5.38
N ASP A 57 -32.74 22.26 -4.30
CA ASP A 57 -34.20 22.17 -4.39
C ASP A 57 -34.76 23.40 -5.11
N MET A 58 -35.48 23.15 -6.22
CA MET A 58 -36.08 24.19 -7.04
C MET A 58 -37.27 24.89 -6.38
N ASN A 59 -37.89 24.28 -5.37
CA ASN A 59 -39.04 24.85 -4.66
C ASN A 59 -38.59 25.72 -3.47
N GLY A 60 -37.70 25.21 -2.62
CA GLY A 60 -37.20 25.89 -1.42
C GLY A 60 -35.86 26.62 -1.58
N GLY A 61 -35.18 26.50 -2.72
CA GLY A 61 -33.86 27.11 -2.98
C GLY A 61 -32.70 26.54 -2.15
N LYS A 62 -32.97 25.54 -1.30
CA LYS A 62 -32.01 24.96 -0.35
C LYS A 62 -31.09 23.96 -1.03
N ASP A 63 -29.82 23.98 -0.63
CA ASP A 63 -28.79 23.09 -1.14
C ASP A 63 -28.60 21.82 -0.30
N TYR A 64 -28.30 20.74 -1.01
CA TYR A 64 -28.16 19.36 -0.52
C TYR A 64 -26.93 18.70 -1.14
N ALA A 65 -26.45 17.63 -0.52
CA ALA A 65 -25.50 16.71 -1.13
C ALA A 65 -26.26 15.49 -1.67
N LEU A 66 -26.04 15.14 -2.93
CA LEU A 66 -26.64 13.98 -3.60
C LEU A 66 -25.54 12.97 -3.95
N LYS A 67 -25.48 11.84 -3.26
CA LYS A 67 -24.61 10.70 -3.58
C LYS A 67 -25.33 9.81 -4.60
N ARG A 68 -24.82 9.74 -5.83
CA ARG A 68 -25.26 8.85 -6.93
C ARG A 68 -24.33 7.64 -6.96
N LEU A 69 -24.90 6.45 -6.84
CA LEU A 69 -24.21 5.17 -6.82
C LEU A 69 -24.69 4.31 -7.99
N LEU A 70 -23.76 3.75 -8.77
CA LEU A 70 -24.07 2.85 -9.89
C LEU A 70 -23.62 1.42 -9.57
N SER A 71 -24.48 0.44 -9.85
CA SER A 71 -24.24 -0.96 -9.51
C SER A 71 -24.81 -1.93 -10.54
N ASN A 72 -24.07 -3.01 -10.78
CA ASN A 72 -24.50 -4.16 -11.58
C ASN A 72 -24.58 -5.45 -10.75
N GLU A 73 -24.34 -5.36 -9.43
CA GLU A 73 -24.10 -6.51 -8.55
C GLU A 73 -25.10 -6.52 -7.39
N GLU A 74 -25.74 -7.67 -7.15
CA GLU A 74 -26.77 -7.80 -6.12
C GLU A 74 -26.20 -7.69 -4.69
N GLU A 75 -24.97 -8.12 -4.45
CA GLU A 75 -24.27 -7.95 -3.16
C GLU A 75 -24.08 -6.46 -2.85
N LYS A 76 -23.51 -5.70 -3.80
CA LYS A 76 -23.33 -4.24 -3.70
C LYS A 76 -24.67 -3.49 -3.56
N ASN A 77 -25.74 -3.95 -4.20
CA ASN A 77 -27.08 -3.38 -4.00
C ASN A 77 -27.55 -3.54 -2.53
N LYS A 78 -27.28 -4.69 -1.91
CA LYS A 78 -27.59 -4.92 -0.48
C LYS A 78 -26.75 -4.04 0.44
N GLU A 79 -25.46 -3.88 0.14
CA GLU A 79 -24.56 -2.94 0.85
C GLU A 79 -25.09 -1.49 0.79
N ILE A 80 -25.50 -1.01 -0.39
CA ILE A 80 -26.07 0.35 -0.56
C ILE A 80 -27.39 0.52 0.20
N ILE A 81 -28.29 -0.47 0.15
CA ILE A 81 -29.55 -0.44 0.91
C ILE A 81 -29.26 -0.43 2.42
N GLN A 82 -28.23 -1.16 2.86
CA GLN A 82 -27.78 -1.18 4.24
C GLN A 82 -27.19 0.18 4.68
N GLU A 83 -26.40 0.85 3.83
CA GLU A 83 -25.93 2.23 4.05
C GLU A 83 -27.12 3.18 4.29
N VAL A 84 -28.13 3.15 3.40
CA VAL A 84 -29.34 3.97 3.52
C VAL A 84 -30.10 3.67 4.83
N CYS A 85 -30.20 2.40 5.23
CA CYS A 85 -30.82 2.01 6.50
C CYS A 85 -30.06 2.57 7.72
N PHE A 86 -28.73 2.54 7.72
CA PHE A 86 -27.93 3.14 8.80
C PHE A 86 -28.06 4.66 8.81
N MET A 87 -27.98 5.32 7.66
CA MET A 87 -28.18 6.78 7.55
C MET A 87 -29.55 7.21 8.08
N LYS A 88 -30.63 6.51 7.72
CA LYS A 88 -31.98 6.75 8.26
C LYS A 88 -32.02 6.56 9.79
N LYS A 89 -31.41 5.50 10.32
CA LYS A 89 -31.42 5.17 11.76
C LYS A 89 -30.60 6.15 12.62
N LEU A 90 -29.54 6.73 12.06
CA LEU A 90 -28.57 7.61 12.74
C LEU A 90 -28.85 9.11 12.52
N SER A 91 -29.79 9.44 11.63
CA SER A 91 -30.20 10.80 11.31
C SER A 91 -30.80 11.54 12.52
N GLY A 92 -30.73 12.88 12.52
CA GLY A 92 -31.25 13.73 13.60
C GLY A 92 -30.29 14.00 14.75
N HIS A 93 -29.14 13.32 14.84
CA HIS A 93 -28.08 13.68 15.79
C HIS A 93 -27.24 14.86 15.25
N PRO A 94 -26.91 15.88 16.06
CA PRO A 94 -26.23 17.10 15.59
C PRO A 94 -24.85 16.86 14.95
N ASN A 95 -24.17 15.76 15.31
CA ASN A 95 -22.87 15.37 14.77
C ASN A 95 -22.94 14.23 13.75
N MET A 96 -24.13 13.88 13.28
CA MET A 96 -24.32 13.03 12.11
C MET A 96 -24.70 13.91 10.90
N VAL A 97 -24.36 13.47 9.69
CA VAL A 97 -24.98 14.02 8.47
C VAL A 97 -26.46 13.63 8.43
N GLN A 98 -27.33 14.62 8.31
CA GLN A 98 -28.77 14.47 8.21
C GLN A 98 -29.15 13.80 6.88
N PHE A 99 -29.73 12.61 6.97
CA PHE A 99 -30.44 11.96 5.87
C PHE A 99 -31.72 12.74 5.52
N CYS A 100 -31.98 12.95 4.23
CA CYS A 100 -33.19 13.61 3.73
C CYS A 100 -34.08 12.64 2.95
N SER A 101 -33.56 12.01 1.88
CA SER A 101 -34.33 11.11 1.02
C SER A 101 -33.41 10.09 0.34
N ALA A 102 -33.99 9.02 -0.21
CA ALA A 102 -33.28 8.12 -1.11
C ALA A 102 -34.24 7.47 -2.11
N ALA A 103 -33.76 7.20 -3.31
CA ALA A 103 -34.46 6.45 -4.34
C ALA A 103 -33.54 5.41 -5.01
N SER A 104 -34.16 4.45 -5.68
CA SER A 104 -33.49 3.46 -6.53
C SER A 104 -34.19 3.42 -7.87
N ILE A 105 -33.43 3.53 -8.96
CA ILE A 105 -33.89 3.39 -10.34
C ILE A 105 -33.44 2.00 -10.80
N SER A 106 -34.36 1.26 -11.43
CA SER A 106 -34.07 -0.08 -11.93
C SER A 106 -33.05 -0.04 -13.09
N LYS A 107 -32.49 -1.20 -13.43
CA LYS A 107 -31.52 -1.29 -14.54
C LYS A 107 -32.18 -0.98 -15.89
N GLU A 108 -33.47 -1.28 -15.98
CA GLU A 108 -34.34 -1.14 -17.14
C GLU A 108 -34.78 0.31 -17.36
N GLU A 109 -34.81 1.13 -16.30
CA GLU A 109 -35.22 2.54 -16.31
C GLU A 109 -34.04 3.52 -16.30
N SER A 110 -32.81 3.07 -16.01
CA SER A 110 -31.62 3.92 -15.98
C SER A 110 -31.00 4.09 -17.38
N ASP A 111 -30.78 5.34 -17.79
CA ASP A 111 -30.04 5.69 -19.01
C ASP A 111 -28.62 5.09 -19.07
N THR A 112 -28.05 4.72 -17.93
CA THR A 112 -26.72 4.10 -17.84
C THR A 112 -26.72 2.59 -18.10
N GLY A 113 -27.90 1.95 -18.13
CA GLY A 113 -28.04 0.49 -18.19
C GLY A 113 -27.53 -0.24 -16.94
N GLN A 114 -27.48 0.47 -15.80
CA GLN A 114 -27.04 -0.02 -14.48
C GLN A 114 -28.13 0.26 -13.43
N ALA A 115 -28.19 -0.49 -12.34
CA ALA A 115 -29.04 -0.10 -11.22
C ALA A 115 -28.45 1.15 -10.55
N GLU A 116 -29.27 2.17 -10.35
CA GLU A 116 -28.84 3.47 -9.83
C GLU A 116 -29.50 3.75 -8.48
N PHE A 117 -28.70 4.19 -7.51
CA PHE A 117 -29.16 4.57 -6.18
C PHE A 117 -28.79 6.03 -5.91
N LEU A 118 -29.77 6.79 -5.43
CA LEU A 118 -29.67 8.21 -5.13
C LEU A 118 -29.88 8.40 -3.64
N ILE A 119 -28.92 9.00 -2.95
CA ILE A 119 -28.97 9.27 -1.51
C ILE A 119 -28.81 10.77 -1.29
N LEU A 120 -29.84 11.41 -0.73
CA LEU A 120 -29.89 12.85 -0.49
C LEU A 120 -29.65 13.16 0.99
N THR A 121 -28.71 14.04 1.28
CA THR A 121 -28.36 14.52 2.62
C THR A 121 -28.22 16.04 2.70
N GLU A 122 -28.10 16.59 3.90
CA GLU A 122 -27.69 17.99 4.06
C GLU A 122 -26.33 18.27 3.41
N LEU A 123 -26.17 19.46 2.83
CA LEU A 123 -24.88 19.94 2.34
C LEU A 123 -24.06 20.55 3.49
N CYS A 124 -22.89 19.96 3.75
CA CYS A 124 -21.87 20.54 4.64
C CYS A 124 -20.96 21.52 3.88
N LYS A 125 -20.19 22.35 4.59
CA LYS A 125 -19.23 23.30 3.98
C LYS A 125 -18.07 22.60 3.27
N GLY A 126 -17.71 21.39 3.69
CA GLY A 126 -16.68 20.54 3.07
C GLY A 126 -16.07 19.54 4.06
N GLN A 127 -15.04 18.81 3.60
CA GLN A 127 -14.27 17.88 4.43
C GLN A 127 -13.39 18.63 5.42
N LEU A 128 -13.37 18.18 6.68
CA LEU A 128 -12.63 18.80 7.79
C LEU A 128 -11.13 18.98 7.47
N VAL A 129 -10.54 18.00 6.79
CA VAL A 129 -9.13 17.98 6.36
C VAL A 129 -8.74 19.27 5.61
N ASP A 130 -9.60 19.78 4.74
CA ASP A 130 -9.32 20.97 3.93
C ASP A 130 -9.35 22.27 4.73
N PHE A 131 -10.09 22.29 5.85
CA PHE A 131 -10.12 23.44 6.76
C PHE A 131 -8.91 23.41 7.71
N ILE A 132 -8.56 22.23 8.22
CA ILE A 132 -7.34 22.03 9.02
C ILE A 132 -6.10 22.46 8.22
N LYS A 133 -5.94 21.96 6.99
CA LYS A 133 -4.82 22.34 6.10
C LYS A 133 -4.67 23.86 5.92
N ARG A 134 -5.78 24.62 5.88
CA ARG A 134 -5.76 26.09 5.75
C ARG A 134 -5.39 26.81 7.03
N VAL A 135 -5.93 26.38 8.17
CA VAL A 135 -5.60 27.00 9.48
C VAL A 135 -4.15 26.71 9.85
N GLU A 136 -3.67 25.50 9.59
CA GLU A 136 -2.30 25.09 9.90
C GLU A 136 -1.20 25.79 9.09
N GLN A 137 -1.52 26.36 7.93
CA GLN A 137 -0.62 27.26 7.19
C GLN A 137 -0.33 28.57 7.95
N ARG A 138 -1.21 28.95 8.90
CA ARG A 138 -1.07 30.16 9.71
C ARG A 138 -0.45 29.85 11.08
N ALA A 139 -1.01 28.87 11.80
CA ALA A 139 -0.54 28.47 13.12
C ALA A 139 -1.00 27.03 13.46
N PRO A 140 -0.28 26.27 14.31
CA PRO A 140 -0.77 24.99 14.80
C PRO A 140 -2.07 25.15 15.60
N MET A 141 -3.08 24.30 15.35
CA MET A 141 -4.42 24.38 15.98
C MET A 141 -4.38 24.47 17.51
N SER A 142 -5.30 25.22 18.13
CA SER A 142 -5.37 25.27 19.59
C SER A 142 -5.85 23.92 20.17
N CYS A 143 -5.53 23.64 21.43
CA CYS A 143 -6.01 22.44 22.11
C CYS A 143 -7.55 22.46 22.27
N ASP A 144 -8.15 23.65 22.32
CA ASP A 144 -9.60 23.82 22.42
C ASP A 144 -10.29 23.52 21.07
N THR A 145 -9.62 23.82 19.97
CA THR A 145 -10.02 23.48 18.59
C THR A 145 -9.99 21.97 18.40
N VAL A 146 -8.87 21.32 18.76
CA VAL A 146 -8.73 19.86 18.75
C VAL A 146 -9.78 19.19 19.64
N LEU A 147 -9.99 19.71 20.86
CA LEU A 147 -11.01 19.22 21.79
C LEU A 147 -12.42 19.29 21.21
N LYS A 148 -12.84 20.44 20.65
CA LYS A 148 -14.17 20.60 20.04
C LYS A 148 -14.36 19.62 18.87
N ILE A 149 -13.37 19.55 17.98
CA ILE A 149 -13.40 18.65 16.81
C ILE A 149 -13.57 17.19 17.27
N PHE A 150 -12.67 16.75 18.15
CA PHE A 150 -12.60 15.36 18.57
C PHE A 150 -13.80 14.96 19.43
N TYR A 151 -14.23 15.81 20.36
CA TYR A 151 -15.45 15.57 21.15
C TYR A 151 -16.69 15.40 20.28
N GLN A 152 -16.84 16.23 19.23
CA GLN A 152 -17.98 16.15 18.32
C GLN A 152 -17.94 14.87 17.46
N ALA A 153 -16.77 14.43 17.02
CA ALA A 153 -16.59 13.12 16.38
C ALA A 153 -16.93 11.96 17.35
N CYS A 154 -16.41 11.96 18.58
CA CYS A 154 -16.75 10.97 19.61
C CYS A 154 -18.25 10.96 19.95
N ARG A 155 -18.93 12.11 19.88
CA ARG A 155 -20.38 12.22 20.07
C ARG A 155 -21.19 11.59 18.95
N ALA A 156 -20.70 11.60 17.72
CA ALA A 156 -21.30 10.86 16.59
C ALA A 156 -21.13 9.35 16.79
N VAL A 157 -19.91 8.88 17.07
CA VAL A 157 -19.62 7.46 17.34
C VAL A 157 -20.39 6.94 18.56
N GLN A 158 -20.53 7.75 19.62
CA GLN A 158 -21.36 7.41 20.78
C GLN A 158 -22.84 7.19 20.39
N HIS A 159 -23.35 7.93 19.41
CA HIS A 159 -24.71 7.73 18.92
C HIS A 159 -24.87 6.42 18.14
N MET A 160 -23.83 5.97 17.43
CA MET A 160 -23.79 4.68 16.71
C MET A 160 -23.69 3.50 17.67
N HIS A 161 -22.78 3.55 18.64
CA HIS A 161 -22.57 2.47 19.62
C HIS A 161 -23.74 2.30 20.60
N LYS A 162 -24.52 3.37 20.84
CA LYS A 162 -25.74 3.31 21.68
C LYS A 162 -26.97 2.73 20.97
N GLN A 163 -26.87 2.41 19.68
CA GLN A 163 -27.95 1.74 18.97
C GLN A 163 -28.16 0.31 19.51
N LYS A 164 -29.34 -0.26 19.21
CA LYS A 164 -29.64 -1.68 19.46
C LYS A 164 -29.95 -2.37 18.12
N PRO A 165 -29.20 -3.42 17.73
CA PRO A 165 -27.82 -3.68 18.15
C PRO A 165 -26.89 -2.47 17.87
N PRO A 166 -25.71 -2.38 18.51
CA PRO A 166 -24.72 -1.33 18.24
C PRO A 166 -24.32 -1.29 16.77
N VAL A 167 -24.16 -0.09 16.22
CA VAL A 167 -23.63 0.11 14.86
C VAL A 167 -22.16 0.47 14.97
N ILE A 168 -21.31 -0.28 14.28
CA ILE A 168 -19.86 -0.11 14.18
C ILE A 168 -19.57 0.54 12.83
N HIS A 169 -18.70 1.57 12.81
CA HIS A 169 -18.43 2.33 11.59
C HIS A 169 -17.40 1.65 10.67
N ARG A 170 -16.37 1.02 11.26
CA ARG A 170 -15.26 0.30 10.58
C ARG A 170 -14.31 1.15 9.74
N ASP A 171 -14.79 2.22 9.12
CA ASP A 171 -13.97 3.15 8.32
C ASP A 171 -13.94 4.58 8.91
N LEU A 172 -13.65 4.72 10.21
CA LEU A 172 -13.41 6.04 10.81
C LEU A 172 -12.04 6.56 10.40
N LYS A 173 -12.05 7.74 9.76
CA LYS A 173 -10.87 8.49 9.35
C LYS A 173 -11.20 9.98 9.26
N ILE A 174 -10.19 10.83 9.22
CA ILE A 174 -10.37 12.29 9.25
C ILE A 174 -11.07 12.82 7.98
N GLU A 175 -10.95 12.12 6.86
CA GLU A 175 -11.61 12.41 5.58
C GLU A 175 -13.14 12.22 5.63
N ASN A 176 -13.63 11.35 6.52
CA ASN A 176 -15.05 11.06 6.73
C ASN A 176 -15.69 12.00 7.77
N LEU A 177 -14.95 13.02 8.22
CA LEU A 177 -15.47 14.12 9.04
C LEU A 177 -15.69 15.36 8.18
N LEU A 178 -16.90 15.90 8.22
CA LEU A 178 -17.30 17.14 7.54
C LEU A 178 -17.48 18.26 8.55
N ILE A 179 -17.38 19.52 8.09
CA ILE A 179 -17.79 20.69 8.87
C ILE A 179 -19.09 21.28 8.33
N SER A 180 -20.08 21.45 9.20
CA SER A 180 -21.40 21.98 8.86
C SER A 180 -21.38 23.48 8.54
N ASN A 181 -22.49 24.00 8.00
CA ASN A 181 -22.67 25.45 7.82
C ASN A 181 -22.64 26.23 9.15
N GLN A 182 -22.90 25.56 10.26
CA GLN A 182 -22.87 26.09 11.62
C GLN A 182 -21.52 25.86 12.33
N GLY A 183 -20.51 25.29 11.65
CA GLY A 183 -19.18 25.06 12.22
C GLY A 183 -19.08 23.88 13.18
N THR A 184 -20.04 22.97 13.13
CA THR A 184 -20.03 21.71 13.91
C THR A 184 -19.50 20.55 13.08
N ILE A 185 -18.86 19.58 13.71
CA ILE A 185 -18.37 18.38 13.02
C ILE A 185 -19.52 17.39 12.81
N LYS A 186 -19.60 16.84 11.60
CA LYS A 186 -20.56 15.82 11.19
C LYS A 186 -19.86 14.62 10.58
N LEU A 187 -20.20 13.42 11.05
CA LEU A 187 -19.71 12.15 10.50
C LEU A 187 -20.53 11.78 9.26
N CYS A 188 -19.84 11.32 8.20
CA CYS A 188 -20.44 10.85 6.96
C CYS A 188 -19.85 9.50 6.51
N ASP A 189 -20.46 8.94 5.46
CA ASP A 189 -20.08 7.69 4.77
C ASP A 189 -20.21 6.41 5.62
N PHE A 190 -21.39 5.78 5.53
CA PHE A 190 -21.73 4.58 6.29
C PHE A 190 -21.67 3.30 5.43
N GLY A 191 -21.07 3.38 4.23
CA GLY A 191 -21.00 2.26 3.28
C GLY A 191 -20.29 1.02 3.83
N SER A 192 -19.35 1.21 4.76
CA SER A 192 -18.65 0.11 5.46
C SER A 192 -19.25 -0.24 6.82
N ALA A 193 -20.29 0.44 7.31
CA ALA A 193 -20.83 0.21 8.65
C ALA A 193 -21.48 -1.17 8.80
N THR A 194 -21.52 -1.71 10.02
CA THR A 194 -22.13 -3.01 10.32
C THR A 194 -22.68 -3.08 11.74
N THR A 195 -23.50 -4.08 12.03
CA THR A 195 -23.90 -4.47 13.40
C THR A 195 -23.33 -5.84 13.78
N VAL A 196 -22.50 -6.44 12.92
CA VAL A 196 -21.86 -7.74 13.15
C VAL A 196 -20.58 -7.53 13.96
N SER A 197 -20.41 -8.34 15.00
CA SER A 197 -19.15 -8.46 15.74
C SER A 197 -18.61 -9.88 15.58
N HIS A 198 -17.30 -10.02 15.50
CA HIS A 198 -16.63 -11.31 15.35
C HIS A 198 -15.88 -11.66 16.62
N TYR A 199 -16.00 -12.92 17.04
CA TYR A 199 -15.30 -13.49 18.19
C TYR A 199 -14.49 -14.69 17.70
N PRO A 200 -13.24 -14.48 17.22
CA PRO A 200 -12.36 -15.56 16.78
C PRO A 200 -11.92 -16.40 17.98
N ASP A 201 -11.94 -17.71 17.84
CA ASP A 201 -11.51 -18.67 18.86
C ASP A 201 -10.81 -19.88 18.23
N TYR A 202 -10.41 -20.85 19.06
CA TYR A 202 -9.75 -22.08 18.58
C TYR A 202 -10.66 -23.00 17.75
N SER A 203 -11.97 -22.80 17.71
CA SER A 203 -12.92 -23.54 16.86
C SER A 203 -13.00 -23.00 15.42
N TRP A 204 -12.57 -21.76 15.19
CA TRP A 204 -12.58 -21.17 13.85
C TRP A 204 -11.61 -21.90 12.92
N SER A 205 -12.09 -22.31 11.74
CA SER A 205 -11.24 -22.83 10.67
C SER A 205 -10.38 -21.72 10.04
N ALA A 206 -9.29 -22.11 9.38
CA ALA A 206 -8.48 -21.17 8.59
C ALA A 206 -9.31 -20.48 7.49
N GLN A 207 -10.24 -21.20 6.86
CA GLN A 207 -11.17 -20.66 5.87
C GLN A 207 -12.09 -19.58 6.47
N LYS A 208 -12.63 -19.80 7.68
CA LYS A 208 -13.47 -18.80 8.36
C LYS A 208 -12.68 -17.54 8.73
N ARG A 209 -11.41 -17.68 9.15
CA ARG A 209 -10.51 -16.52 9.35
C ARG A 209 -10.27 -15.78 8.04
N SER A 210 -9.96 -16.47 6.94
CA SER A 210 -9.75 -15.87 5.60
C SER A 210 -10.96 -15.06 5.14
N MET A 211 -12.19 -15.60 5.28
CA MET A 211 -13.41 -14.88 4.90
C MET A 211 -13.60 -13.57 5.65
N VAL A 212 -13.24 -13.52 6.94
CA VAL A 212 -13.29 -12.30 7.75
C VAL A 212 -12.13 -11.35 7.43
N GLU A 213 -10.94 -11.86 7.09
CA GLU A 213 -9.83 -11.04 6.58
C GLU A 213 -10.19 -10.36 5.24
N ASP A 214 -10.89 -11.05 4.35
CA ASP A 214 -11.41 -10.50 3.09
C ASP A 214 -12.48 -9.42 3.35
N GLU A 215 -13.41 -9.65 4.29
CA GLU A 215 -14.41 -8.67 4.71
C GLU A 215 -13.77 -7.39 5.28
N ILE A 216 -12.82 -7.54 6.20
CA ILE A 216 -12.01 -6.45 6.76
C ILE A 216 -11.28 -5.72 5.64
N THR A 217 -10.66 -6.46 4.72
CA THR A 217 -9.84 -5.88 3.64
C THR A 217 -10.68 -5.04 2.69
N ARG A 218 -11.93 -5.42 2.42
CA ARG A 218 -12.90 -4.62 1.65
C ARG A 218 -13.41 -3.38 2.39
N ASN A 219 -13.65 -3.49 3.70
CA ASN A 219 -14.46 -2.53 4.48
C ASN A 219 -13.67 -1.65 5.47
N THR A 220 -12.34 -1.58 5.38
CA THR A 220 -11.51 -0.78 6.30
C THR A 220 -10.33 -0.13 5.60
N THR A 221 -10.06 1.15 5.88
CA THR A 221 -8.84 1.85 5.43
C THR A 221 -7.59 1.24 6.10
N PRO A 222 -6.56 0.79 5.34
CA PRO A 222 -5.41 0.05 5.89
C PRO A 222 -4.66 0.71 7.04
N ALA A 223 -4.49 2.04 7.04
CA ALA A 223 -3.78 2.76 8.09
C ALA A 223 -4.53 2.72 9.44
N TYR A 224 -5.86 2.66 9.41
CA TYR A 224 -6.72 2.67 10.61
C TYR A 224 -7.06 1.26 11.14
N ARG A 225 -6.57 0.20 10.48
CA ARG A 225 -6.81 -1.19 10.93
C ARG A 225 -6.25 -1.43 12.32
N THR A 226 -6.98 -2.23 13.08
CA THR A 226 -6.63 -2.53 14.47
C THR A 226 -5.79 -3.81 14.57
N PRO A 227 -5.13 -4.06 15.71
CA PRO A 227 -4.36 -5.29 15.94
C PRO A 227 -5.18 -6.57 15.73
N GLU A 228 -6.40 -6.62 16.25
CA GLU A 228 -7.34 -7.74 16.09
C GLU A 228 -7.81 -7.96 14.64
N MET A 229 -7.71 -6.96 13.77
CA MET A 229 -7.94 -7.10 12.32
C MET A 229 -6.72 -7.64 11.56
N ILE A 230 -5.52 -7.43 12.09
CA ILE A 230 -4.26 -7.83 11.44
C ILE A 230 -3.83 -9.23 11.90
N ASP A 231 -4.12 -9.60 13.15
CA ASP A 231 -3.86 -10.93 13.70
C ASP A 231 -5.14 -11.58 14.25
N LEU A 232 -5.84 -12.31 13.37
CA LEU A 232 -7.01 -13.13 13.70
C LEU A 232 -6.66 -14.40 14.52
N TYR A 233 -5.38 -14.68 14.80
CA TYR A 233 -4.94 -15.83 15.61
C TYR A 233 -4.68 -15.46 17.07
N SER A 234 -4.51 -14.17 17.39
CA SER A 234 -4.56 -13.65 18.77
C SER A 234 -5.94 -13.80 19.44
N ASN A 235 -6.98 -14.20 18.70
CA ASN A 235 -8.34 -14.48 19.19
C ASN A 235 -9.03 -13.29 19.92
N PHE A 236 -8.60 -12.06 19.63
CA PHE A 236 -9.25 -10.85 20.12
C PHE A 236 -10.59 -10.60 19.41
N PRO A 237 -11.60 -10.07 20.11
CA PRO A 237 -12.89 -9.74 19.51
C PRO A 237 -12.79 -8.54 18.57
N ILE A 238 -13.40 -8.64 17.39
CA ILE A 238 -13.57 -7.52 16.45
C ILE A 238 -14.99 -6.99 16.65
N ASN A 239 -15.12 -5.97 17.49
CA ASN A 239 -16.38 -5.34 17.90
C ASN A 239 -16.25 -3.80 17.81
N GLU A 240 -17.10 -3.05 18.51
CA GLU A 240 -17.11 -1.58 18.50
C GLU A 240 -15.81 -0.93 19.02
N LYS A 241 -14.94 -1.67 19.73
CA LYS A 241 -13.61 -1.21 20.15
C LYS A 241 -12.66 -0.93 18.98
N GLN A 242 -13.00 -1.35 17.75
CA GLN A 242 -12.25 -0.97 16.55
C GLN A 242 -12.37 0.53 16.24
N ASP A 243 -13.56 1.10 16.43
CA ASP A 243 -13.82 2.53 16.20
C ASP A 243 -13.06 3.38 17.24
N ILE A 244 -12.83 2.85 18.45
CA ILE A 244 -12.04 3.51 19.50
C ILE A 244 -10.57 3.64 19.11
N TRP A 245 -9.98 2.60 18.53
CA TRP A 245 -8.61 2.65 18.00
C TRP A 245 -8.49 3.70 16.89
N ALA A 246 -9.43 3.70 15.95
CA ALA A 246 -9.47 4.68 14.87
C ALA A 246 -9.63 6.12 15.37
N LEU A 247 -10.46 6.35 16.41
CA LEU A 247 -10.52 7.63 17.12
C LEU A 247 -9.18 8.00 17.77
N GLY A 248 -8.44 7.03 18.33
CA GLY A 248 -7.07 7.23 18.81
C GLY A 248 -6.12 7.72 17.72
N CYS A 249 -6.19 7.13 16.53
CA CYS A 249 -5.44 7.56 15.36
C CYS A 249 -5.82 8.99 14.91
N ILE A 250 -7.12 9.32 14.90
CA ILE A 250 -7.60 10.68 14.57
C ILE A 250 -7.10 11.71 15.59
N LEU A 251 -7.17 11.44 16.90
CA LEU A 251 -6.69 12.36 17.93
C LEU A 251 -5.18 12.58 17.82
N TYR A 252 -4.41 11.51 17.61
CA TYR A 252 -2.97 11.61 17.37
C TYR A 252 -2.67 12.47 16.14
N LEU A 253 -3.37 12.23 15.02
CA LEU A 253 -3.22 13.01 13.78
C LEU A 253 -3.56 14.50 13.96
N LEU A 254 -4.62 14.82 14.71
CA LEU A 254 -5.01 16.20 15.03
C LEU A 254 -3.98 16.93 15.90
N CYS A 255 -3.23 16.22 16.74
CA CYS A 255 -2.18 16.80 17.58
C CYS A 255 -0.84 16.94 16.83
N PHE A 256 -0.42 15.88 16.15
CA PHE A 256 0.96 15.73 15.66
C PHE A 256 1.11 15.77 14.13
N LYS A 257 0.01 15.94 13.37
CA LYS A 257 -0.03 16.10 11.91
C LYS A 257 0.49 14.90 11.10
N GLN A 258 0.82 13.82 11.78
CA GLN A 258 1.29 12.55 11.23
C GLN A 258 0.41 11.44 11.79
N HIS A 259 0.20 10.37 11.02
CA HIS A 259 -0.53 9.20 11.51
C HIS A 259 0.37 8.42 12.50
N PRO A 260 -0.14 7.83 13.61
CA PRO A 260 0.71 7.16 14.60
C PRO A 260 1.41 5.90 14.08
N PHE A 261 0.93 5.34 12.96
CA PHE A 261 1.49 4.18 12.28
C PHE A 261 1.66 4.51 10.80
N GLU A 262 2.87 4.40 10.27
CA GLU A 262 3.15 4.73 8.86
C GLU A 262 2.58 3.70 7.88
N ASP A 263 2.44 4.09 6.60
CA ASP A 263 1.83 3.29 5.54
C ASP A 263 2.54 1.94 5.32
N GLY A 264 1.90 0.87 5.80
CA GLY A 264 2.40 -0.51 5.69
C GLY A 264 2.95 -1.09 7.00
N ALA A 265 2.93 -0.33 8.09
CA ALA A 265 3.49 -0.73 9.38
C ALA A 265 2.63 -1.75 10.18
N LYS A 266 2.20 -2.86 9.55
CA LYS A 266 1.42 -3.94 10.20
C LYS A 266 2.04 -4.40 11.53
N LEU A 267 3.37 -4.53 11.58
CA LEU A 267 4.10 -4.91 12.80
C LEU A 267 4.09 -3.82 13.88
N GLN A 268 4.06 -2.53 13.53
CA GLN A 268 3.91 -1.48 14.54
C GLN A 268 2.52 -1.51 15.16
N ILE A 269 1.47 -1.71 14.35
CA ILE A 269 0.09 -1.83 14.82
C ILE A 269 -0.05 -3.02 15.77
N VAL A 270 0.33 -4.24 15.35
CA VAL A 270 0.22 -5.46 16.17
C VAL A 270 0.98 -5.34 17.51
N ASN A 271 2.12 -4.66 17.53
CA ASN A 271 2.90 -4.43 18.76
C ASN A 271 2.52 -3.14 19.51
N GLY A 272 1.52 -2.38 19.07
CA GLY A 272 1.12 -1.09 19.67
C GLY A 272 2.21 -0.02 19.67
N LYS A 273 3.17 -0.10 18.74
CA LYS A 273 4.40 0.71 18.74
C LYS A 273 4.24 2.00 17.94
N TYR A 274 3.92 3.08 18.64
CA TYR A 274 3.96 4.47 18.17
C TYR A 274 4.72 5.34 19.18
N SER A 275 5.05 6.59 18.84
CA SER A 275 5.83 7.49 19.71
C SER A 275 5.24 8.90 19.79
N ILE A 276 4.66 9.26 20.93
CA ILE A 276 4.30 10.65 21.23
C ILE A 276 5.59 11.49 21.35
N PRO A 277 5.71 12.67 20.69
CA PRO A 277 6.88 13.51 20.78
C PRO A 277 7.21 13.93 22.22
N GLN A 278 8.41 13.60 22.71
CA GLN A 278 8.82 13.85 24.11
C GLN A 278 8.83 15.34 24.49
N ASN A 279 9.01 16.23 23.51
CA ASN A 279 9.08 17.68 23.69
C ASN A 279 7.72 18.38 23.44
N ASP A 280 6.62 17.64 23.28
CA ASP A 280 5.30 18.26 23.15
C ASP A 280 4.83 18.84 24.50
N ALA A 281 4.83 20.17 24.58
CA ALA A 281 4.25 20.92 25.69
C ALA A 281 2.80 21.37 25.44
N LYS A 282 2.26 21.18 24.23
CA LYS A 282 0.97 21.74 23.81
C LYS A 282 -0.19 20.76 24.01
N TYR A 283 -0.05 19.52 23.53
CA TYR A 283 -1.15 18.55 23.50
C TYR A 283 -1.07 17.50 24.63
N THR A 284 -0.27 17.78 25.67
CA THR A 284 -0.07 16.93 26.86
C THR A 284 -1.37 16.40 27.47
N VAL A 285 -2.41 17.23 27.54
CA VAL A 285 -3.75 16.88 28.06
C VAL A 285 -4.42 15.73 27.29
N PHE A 286 -3.99 15.43 26.06
CA PHE A 286 -4.51 14.33 25.24
C PHE A 286 -3.63 13.08 25.25
N HIS A 287 -2.42 13.11 25.84
CA HIS A 287 -1.47 12.00 25.74
C HIS A 287 -2.02 10.72 26.36
N ASP A 288 -2.67 10.79 27.52
CA ASP A 288 -3.23 9.62 28.20
C ASP A 288 -4.51 9.09 27.53
N LEU A 289 -5.28 9.97 26.86
CA LEU A 289 -6.39 9.56 26.00
C LEU A 289 -5.91 8.78 24.77
N ILE A 290 -4.86 9.28 24.10
CA ILE A 290 -4.21 8.58 22.99
C ILE A 290 -3.72 7.20 23.46
N ARG A 291 -3.03 7.11 24.60
CA ARG A 291 -2.57 5.85 25.19
C ARG A 291 -3.70 4.89 25.54
N SER A 292 -4.83 5.40 26.01
CA SER A 292 -5.97 4.60 26.43
C SER A 292 -6.85 4.11 25.26
N MET A 293 -6.76 4.75 24.10
CA MET A 293 -7.40 4.30 22.85
C MET A 293 -6.51 3.36 22.02
N LEU A 294 -5.20 3.65 21.94
CA LEU A 294 -4.23 2.88 21.14
C LEU A 294 -3.61 1.71 21.92
N LYS A 295 -4.42 0.98 22.71
CA LYS A 295 -4.00 -0.28 23.34
C LYS A 295 -4.20 -1.46 22.40
N VAL A 296 -3.27 -2.41 22.42
CA VAL A 296 -3.30 -3.59 21.56
C VAL A 296 -4.55 -4.43 21.81
N ASN A 297 -4.77 -4.83 23.05
CA ASN A 297 -5.96 -5.57 23.48
C ASN A 297 -7.22 -4.67 23.40
N PRO A 298 -8.25 -5.01 22.61
CA PRO A 298 -9.47 -4.22 22.48
C PRO A 298 -10.26 -4.12 23.80
N ASP A 299 -10.19 -5.12 24.68
CA ASP A 299 -10.92 -5.11 25.94
C ASP A 299 -10.39 -4.05 26.91
N GLU A 300 -9.09 -3.76 26.86
CA GLU A 300 -8.43 -2.73 27.68
C GLU A 300 -8.61 -1.29 27.17
N ARG A 301 -9.10 -1.11 25.93
CA ARG A 301 -9.43 0.22 25.38
C ARG A 301 -10.67 0.78 26.07
N LEU A 302 -10.71 2.09 26.26
CA LEU A 302 -11.90 2.79 26.76
C LEU A 302 -13.14 2.47 25.92
N SER A 303 -14.32 2.41 26.53
CA SER A 303 -15.57 2.55 25.80
C SER A 303 -15.77 3.98 25.31
N ILE A 304 -16.61 4.17 24.29
CA ILE A 304 -16.98 5.51 23.81
C ILE A 304 -17.71 6.36 24.87
N THR A 305 -18.27 5.74 25.91
CA THR A 305 -18.91 6.47 27.01
C THR A 305 -17.86 7.05 27.95
N GLU A 306 -16.87 6.25 28.36
CA GLU A 306 -15.75 6.71 29.20
C GLU A 306 -14.92 7.78 28.48
N LEU A 307 -14.63 7.58 27.18
CA LEU A 307 -13.92 8.56 26.36
C LEU A 307 -14.64 9.92 26.31
N VAL A 308 -15.96 9.91 26.07
CA VAL A 308 -16.77 11.15 26.05
C VAL A 308 -16.81 11.81 27.43
N ASN A 309 -16.83 11.05 28.53
CA ASN A 309 -16.82 11.60 29.89
C ASN A 309 -15.47 12.29 30.20
N GLN A 310 -14.33 11.64 29.91
CA GLN A 310 -13.01 12.25 30.12
C GLN A 310 -12.81 13.51 29.26
N LEU A 311 -13.33 13.53 28.04
CA LEU A 311 -13.33 14.75 27.22
C LEU A 311 -14.21 15.87 27.79
N GLN A 312 -15.26 15.56 28.54
CA GLN A 312 -16.07 16.57 29.26
C GLN A 312 -15.33 17.12 30.48
N GLU A 313 -14.57 16.29 31.20
CA GLU A 313 -13.72 16.73 32.31
C GLU A 313 -12.61 17.67 31.81
N ILE A 314 -11.93 17.31 30.71
CA ILE A 314 -10.95 18.19 30.05
C ILE A 314 -11.60 19.51 29.60
N ALA A 315 -12.80 19.46 29.02
CA ALA A 315 -13.51 20.66 28.58
C ALA A 315 -13.91 21.57 29.75
N ALA A 316 -14.36 21.00 30.87
CA ALA A 316 -14.68 21.73 32.09
C ALA A 316 -13.42 22.38 32.69
N ALA A 317 -12.33 21.63 32.82
CA ALA A 317 -11.05 22.13 33.33
C ALA A 317 -10.45 23.27 32.47
N ARG A 318 -10.75 23.28 31.17
CA ARG A 318 -10.32 24.32 30.22
C ARG A 318 -11.36 25.44 30.02
N ASN A 319 -12.51 25.39 30.69
CA ASN A 319 -13.64 26.30 30.52
C ASN A 319 -14.13 26.43 29.05
N VAL A 320 -14.13 25.33 28.31
CA VAL A 320 -14.57 25.25 26.91
C VAL A 320 -15.91 24.52 26.83
N ASN A 321 -16.86 25.05 26.04
CA ASN A 321 -18.03 24.28 25.63
C ASN A 321 -17.66 23.44 24.38
N PRO A 322 -17.50 22.11 24.48
CA PRO A 322 -16.99 21.31 23.37
C PRO A 322 -18.07 21.02 22.31
N LYS A 323 -19.34 21.34 22.61
CA LYS A 323 -20.47 21.29 21.66
C LYS A 323 -20.58 22.57 20.80
N SER A 324 -19.84 23.63 21.15
CA SER A 324 -19.90 24.89 20.42
C SER A 324 -19.25 24.79 19.03
N PRO A 325 -19.63 25.66 18.08
CA PRO A 325 -18.96 25.76 16.79
C PRO A 325 -17.45 25.93 16.89
N VAL A 326 -16.75 25.37 15.90
CA VAL A 326 -15.32 25.54 15.66
C VAL A 326 -15.12 26.76 14.75
N THR A 327 -15.39 27.95 15.28
CA THR A 327 -15.38 29.23 14.53
C THR A 327 -14.05 29.51 13.82
N GLU A 328 -12.93 29.14 14.44
CA GLU A 328 -11.58 29.25 13.86
C GLU A 328 -11.41 28.58 12.49
N LEU A 329 -12.20 27.52 12.19
CA LEU A 329 -12.20 26.87 10.88
C LEU A 329 -13.07 27.61 9.85
N LEU A 330 -14.02 28.44 10.28
CA LEU A 330 -14.98 29.12 9.39
C LEU A 330 -14.55 30.51 8.93
N GLU A 331 -13.65 31.19 9.65
CA GLU A 331 -13.28 32.59 9.40
C GLU A 331 -12.50 32.80 8.09
N GLN A 332 -13.27 33.12 7.04
CA GLN A 332 -12.76 33.58 5.74
C GLN A 332 -12.94 35.10 5.62
N ASN A 333 -11.83 35.79 5.33
CA ASN A 333 -11.68 37.25 5.18
C ASN A 333 -11.51 38.04 6.49
N GLY A 334 -10.61 39.03 6.47
CA GLY A 334 -10.08 39.68 7.68
C GLY A 334 -10.75 41.00 8.06
N GLY A 335 -10.50 41.43 9.30
CA GLY A 335 -10.84 42.75 9.82
C GLY A 335 -10.09 43.03 11.12
N PHE A 336 -9.42 44.19 11.21
CA PHE A 336 -8.90 44.73 12.47
C PHE A 336 -10.03 45.41 13.25
N GLY A 337 -10.00 45.34 14.59
CA GLY A 337 -10.74 46.30 15.43
C GLY A 337 -11.15 45.84 16.83
N ASN A 338 -10.33 46.18 17.84
CA ASN A 338 -10.66 46.84 19.12
C ASN A 338 -11.78 46.28 20.05
N ASN A 339 -11.70 46.43 21.39
CA ASN A 339 -10.84 47.29 22.22
C ASN A 339 -10.67 46.75 23.67
N GLY A 340 -9.59 47.13 24.37
CA GLY A 340 -9.33 46.61 25.74
C GLY A 340 -8.17 47.22 26.57
N VAL A 341 -7.88 48.52 26.44
CA VAL A 341 -7.36 49.44 27.50
C VAL A 341 -6.39 48.84 28.56
N GLN A 342 -5.04 48.88 28.37
CA GLN A 342 -4.06 49.92 28.86
C GLN A 342 -3.39 49.63 30.25
N PRO A 343 -2.25 50.25 30.67
CA PRO A 343 -1.26 51.11 29.98
C PRO A 343 0.24 50.68 30.27
N PRO A 344 1.31 51.52 30.40
CA PRO A 344 2.54 51.31 29.60
C PRO A 344 3.92 51.34 30.33
N MET A 345 5.01 50.85 29.73
CA MET A 345 6.39 51.25 30.11
C MET A 345 7.38 51.41 28.93
N GLN A 346 7.72 52.69 28.70
CA GLN A 346 9.03 53.30 28.37
C GLN A 346 9.93 52.82 27.21
N ILE A 347 10.47 53.85 26.53
CA ILE A 347 11.43 53.81 25.41
C ILE A 347 12.80 54.31 25.93
N GLN A 348 13.89 53.62 25.57
CA GLN A 348 15.25 54.13 25.41
C GLN A 348 16.05 53.10 24.56
N SER A 349 17.02 53.40 23.70
CA SER A 349 17.21 54.42 22.66
C SER A 349 18.69 54.32 22.20
N VAL A 350 18.94 53.73 21.01
CA VAL A 350 20.11 53.94 20.10
C VAL A 350 21.56 53.72 20.63
N PRO A 351 22.61 53.64 19.78
CA PRO A 351 22.66 53.82 18.31
C PRO A 351 23.29 52.70 17.45
N ASN A 352 22.99 52.79 16.15
CA ASN A 352 23.73 52.17 15.05
C ASN A 352 25.21 52.62 15.01
N ASN A 353 26.03 51.88 14.26
CA ASN A 353 27.01 52.53 13.39
C ASN A 353 27.10 51.83 12.03
N ALA A 354 27.25 52.62 10.96
CA ALA A 354 27.52 52.14 9.59
C ALA A 354 29.01 51.75 9.45
N GLY A 355 29.49 51.02 8.45
CA GLY A 355 28.90 50.50 7.21
C GLY A 355 29.87 50.72 6.04
N VAL A 356 30.15 49.71 5.19
CA VAL A 356 31.09 49.82 4.05
C VAL A 356 30.64 48.94 2.86
N TYR A 357 30.63 49.56 1.67
CA TYR A 357 30.48 49.00 0.30
C TYR A 357 31.89 48.74 -0.30
N ASP A 358 32.19 47.85 -1.24
CA ASP A 358 31.42 46.85 -2.04
C ASP A 358 32.46 45.82 -2.60
N PRO A 359 32.42 45.30 -3.84
CA PRO A 359 31.48 44.36 -4.46
C PRO A 359 32.13 43.00 -4.83
N ASP A 360 31.33 41.94 -5.05
CA ASP A 360 31.45 41.20 -6.34
C ASP A 360 30.24 40.30 -6.70
N GLN A 361 29.93 40.26 -8.00
CA GLN A 361 29.09 39.34 -8.79
C GLN A 361 27.56 39.22 -8.55
N ALA A 362 26.83 39.78 -9.53
CA ALA A 362 25.43 39.50 -9.89
C ALA A 362 25.23 38.07 -10.48
N GLY A 363 24.03 37.52 -10.68
CA GLY A 363 22.68 38.01 -10.38
C GLY A 363 21.56 37.11 -10.95
N SER A 364 20.32 37.36 -10.53
CA SER A 364 19.02 37.00 -11.15
C SER A 364 18.82 35.70 -11.97
N GLY A 365 17.94 34.83 -11.45
CA GLY A 365 16.62 34.58 -12.08
C GLY A 365 16.47 33.71 -13.35
N PHE A 366 15.90 32.51 -13.15
CA PHE A 366 14.94 31.78 -14.00
C PHE A 366 15.36 31.25 -15.41
N LEU A 367 14.94 29.99 -15.68
CA LEU A 367 15.08 29.20 -16.94
C LEU A 367 16.48 28.63 -17.25
N ASP A 368 16.66 27.43 -17.85
CA ASP A 368 15.85 26.20 -17.97
C ASP A 368 16.79 25.08 -18.54
N ILE A 369 16.30 23.85 -18.72
CA ILE A 369 16.80 22.81 -19.67
C ILE A 369 18.00 21.91 -19.24
N LEU A 370 17.65 20.62 -18.99
CA LEU A 370 18.42 19.37 -19.18
C LEU A 370 19.56 18.95 -18.21
N ARG A 371 19.18 18.26 -17.12
CA ARG A 371 19.27 16.77 -16.95
C ARG A 371 18.88 16.37 -15.51
N GLY A 372 18.01 15.39 -15.25
CA GLY A 372 17.26 14.57 -16.21
C GLY A 372 16.65 13.27 -15.64
N GLY A 373 15.79 13.34 -14.61
CA GLY A 373 14.67 12.41 -14.37
C GLY A 373 14.92 11.00 -13.82
N THR A 374 14.27 10.67 -12.68
CA THR A 374 13.82 9.28 -12.36
C THR A 374 12.75 9.17 -11.26
N GLU A 375 12.41 10.22 -10.52
CA GLU A 375 11.68 10.14 -9.23
C GLU A 375 10.14 10.07 -9.31
N ARG A 376 9.52 9.82 -10.48
CA ARG A 376 8.04 9.83 -10.65
C ARG A 376 7.42 8.52 -11.12
N PHE A 377 8.18 7.44 -11.23
CA PHE A 377 7.70 6.21 -11.89
C PHE A 377 6.76 5.34 -11.02
N LEU A 378 6.51 5.72 -9.76
CA LEU A 378 6.28 4.74 -8.69
C LEU A 378 5.12 4.97 -7.73
N THR A 379 4.72 6.23 -7.50
CA THR A 379 3.49 6.52 -6.76
C THR A 379 2.28 5.83 -7.42
N ASN A 380 2.25 5.83 -8.75
CA ASN A 380 1.24 5.14 -9.57
C ASN A 380 1.35 3.59 -9.58
N ILE A 381 2.39 2.99 -8.99
CA ILE A 381 2.43 1.52 -8.80
C ILE A 381 1.57 1.10 -7.59
N LYS A 382 1.40 1.97 -6.59
CA LYS A 382 0.67 1.67 -5.35
C LYS A 382 -0.85 1.81 -5.56
N ASP A 383 -1.33 2.95 -6.08
CA ASP A 383 -2.76 3.28 -6.12
C ASP A 383 -3.58 2.50 -7.16
N THR A 384 -3.02 2.21 -8.33
CA THR A 384 -3.70 1.38 -9.33
C THR A 384 -3.74 -0.11 -8.93
N SER A 385 -2.91 -0.54 -7.98
CA SER A 385 -2.92 -1.95 -7.53
C SER A 385 -4.25 -2.32 -6.86
N SER A 386 -4.79 -1.46 -6.00
CA SER A 386 -6.02 -1.74 -5.24
C SER A 386 -7.25 -1.97 -6.15
N LYS A 387 -7.44 -1.11 -7.16
CA LYS A 387 -8.59 -1.19 -8.08
C LYS A 387 -8.50 -2.37 -9.06
N VAL A 388 -7.28 -2.80 -9.44
CA VAL A 388 -7.08 -3.95 -10.34
C VAL A 388 -7.11 -5.28 -9.57
N ILE A 389 -6.63 -5.32 -8.32
CA ILE A 389 -6.65 -6.55 -7.51
C ILE A 389 -8.09 -7.04 -7.25
N GLN A 390 -9.05 -6.13 -7.01
CA GLN A 390 -10.46 -6.48 -6.82
C GLN A 390 -11.09 -7.17 -8.05
N SER A 391 -10.73 -6.78 -9.28
CA SER A 391 -11.25 -7.40 -10.52
C SER A 391 -10.43 -8.61 -10.99
N VAL A 392 -9.25 -8.86 -10.43
CA VAL A 392 -8.46 -10.07 -10.70
C VAL A 392 -8.93 -11.25 -9.85
N ALA A 393 -9.19 -11.04 -8.55
CA ALA A 393 -9.70 -12.09 -7.66
C ALA A 393 -11.07 -12.65 -8.09
N SER A 394 -11.93 -11.81 -8.69
CA SER A 394 -13.30 -12.18 -9.09
C SER A 394 -13.41 -13.05 -10.37
N TYR A 395 -12.31 -13.27 -11.10
CA TYR A 395 -12.32 -14.03 -12.36
C TYR A 395 -11.17 -15.06 -12.44
N ALA A 396 -10.92 -15.77 -11.35
CA ALA A 396 -10.23 -17.07 -11.35
C ALA A 396 -11.24 -18.20 -11.59
N LYS A 397 -11.85 -18.23 -12.78
CA LYS A 397 -12.73 -19.33 -13.21
C LYS A 397 -11.84 -20.48 -13.74
N GLY A 398 -11.00 -21.04 -12.86
CA GLY A 398 -10.01 -22.08 -13.15
C GLY A 398 -8.72 -21.93 -12.31
N ASP A 399 -8.07 -23.06 -11.99
CA ASP A 399 -6.91 -23.22 -11.07
C ASP A 399 -5.57 -22.59 -11.54
N LEU A 400 -5.58 -21.38 -12.08
CA LEU A 400 -4.37 -20.73 -12.59
C LEU A 400 -3.57 -20.01 -11.48
N ASP A 401 -2.36 -20.49 -11.22
CA ASP A 401 -1.35 -19.84 -10.40
C ASP A 401 -0.74 -18.63 -11.14
N ILE A 402 -1.46 -17.51 -11.09
CA ILE A 402 -1.02 -16.19 -11.54
C ILE A 402 -1.30 -15.18 -10.43
N SER A 403 -0.28 -14.45 -9.98
CA SER A 403 -0.39 -13.41 -8.93
C SER A 403 0.10 -12.06 -9.46
N TYR A 404 -0.70 -11.02 -9.29
CA TYR A 404 -0.33 -9.66 -9.67
C TYR A 404 0.46 -9.01 -8.52
N ILE A 405 1.78 -8.83 -8.73
CA ILE A 405 2.64 -8.13 -7.77
C ILE A 405 2.32 -6.63 -7.81
N THR A 406 2.04 -6.10 -9.01
CA THR A 406 1.50 -4.75 -9.24
C THR A 406 0.42 -4.82 -10.33
N SER A 407 -0.27 -3.72 -10.61
CA SER A 407 -1.23 -3.64 -11.73
C SER A 407 -0.62 -3.93 -13.11
N ARG A 408 0.71 -3.80 -13.26
CA ARG A 408 1.45 -3.95 -14.53
C ARG A 408 2.56 -5.01 -14.48
N ILE A 409 2.64 -5.79 -13.41
CA ILE A 409 3.59 -6.90 -13.24
C ILE A 409 2.85 -8.08 -12.60
N ALA A 410 2.67 -9.15 -13.35
CA ALA A 410 2.18 -10.43 -12.82
C ALA A 410 3.28 -11.49 -12.83
N VAL A 411 3.17 -12.44 -11.91
CA VAL A 411 4.05 -13.60 -11.77
C VAL A 411 3.23 -14.87 -11.86
N MET A 412 3.76 -15.90 -12.50
CA MET A 412 3.11 -17.21 -12.58
C MET A 412 4.12 -18.37 -12.47
N SER A 413 3.63 -19.58 -12.20
CA SER A 413 4.42 -20.80 -12.46
C SER A 413 4.40 -21.16 -13.95
N PHE A 414 5.32 -22.05 -14.34
CA PHE A 414 5.59 -22.41 -15.73
C PHE A 414 4.34 -22.91 -16.46
N PRO A 415 3.95 -22.29 -17.59
CA PRO A 415 2.82 -22.73 -18.39
C PRO A 415 3.18 -24.02 -19.14
N ALA A 416 2.55 -25.12 -18.77
CA ALA A 416 2.82 -26.47 -19.25
C ALA A 416 1.86 -26.91 -20.37
N GLU A 417 2.34 -27.85 -21.20
CA GLU A 417 1.56 -28.57 -22.21
C GLU A 417 1.46 -30.06 -21.82
N GLY A 418 0.39 -30.73 -22.27
CA GLY A 418 0.19 -32.17 -22.07
C GLY A 418 -0.03 -32.55 -20.60
N VAL A 419 0.39 -33.75 -20.20
CA VAL A 419 0.07 -34.32 -18.87
C VAL A 419 0.56 -33.47 -17.68
N GLU A 420 1.60 -32.63 -17.87
CA GLU A 420 2.04 -31.69 -16.83
C GLU A 420 1.02 -30.58 -16.51
N SER A 421 0.07 -30.28 -17.41
CA SER A 421 -0.97 -29.26 -17.20
C SER A 421 -2.07 -29.67 -16.22
N ALA A 422 -2.04 -30.92 -15.72
CA ALA A 422 -2.93 -31.38 -14.65
C ALA A 422 -2.45 -30.98 -13.24
N ILE A 423 -1.20 -30.50 -13.11
CA ILE A 423 -0.55 -30.16 -11.82
C ILE A 423 0.12 -28.77 -11.89
N LYS A 424 0.02 -28.09 -13.03
CA LYS A 424 0.58 -26.75 -13.30
C LYS A 424 -0.34 -25.99 -14.23
N ASN A 425 -0.16 -24.68 -14.29
CA ASN A 425 -0.78 -23.79 -15.28
C ASN A 425 -0.80 -24.40 -16.69
N ASN A 426 -1.98 -24.66 -17.24
CA ASN A 426 -2.15 -25.05 -18.64
C ASN A 426 -1.85 -23.85 -19.54
N ILE A 427 -0.98 -24.01 -20.55
CA ILE A 427 -0.55 -22.92 -21.42
C ILE A 427 -1.70 -22.26 -22.19
N GLU A 428 -2.73 -23.01 -22.59
CA GLU A 428 -3.87 -22.44 -23.32
C GLU A 428 -4.82 -21.69 -22.38
N ASP A 429 -5.02 -22.17 -21.14
CA ASP A 429 -5.83 -21.46 -20.15
C ASP A 429 -5.14 -20.15 -19.71
N VAL A 430 -3.81 -20.17 -19.52
CA VAL A 430 -3.00 -18.97 -19.30
C VAL A 430 -3.12 -18.02 -20.50
N ARG A 431 -3.03 -18.54 -21.72
CA ARG A 431 -3.19 -17.72 -22.93
C ARG A 431 -4.57 -17.07 -22.98
N LEU A 432 -5.65 -17.83 -22.83
CA LEU A 432 -7.03 -17.32 -22.85
C LEU A 432 -7.26 -16.28 -21.75
N PHE A 433 -6.69 -16.48 -20.56
CA PHE A 433 -6.72 -15.51 -19.47
C PHE A 433 -5.97 -14.20 -19.82
N LEU A 434 -4.79 -14.29 -20.43
CA LEU A 434 -4.01 -13.12 -20.82
C LEU A 434 -4.60 -12.40 -22.05
N ASP A 435 -5.11 -13.15 -23.03
CA ASP A 435 -5.74 -12.59 -24.22
C ASP A 435 -7.08 -11.93 -23.90
N SER A 436 -7.90 -12.49 -22.99
CA SER A 436 -9.18 -11.89 -22.59
C SER A 436 -9.05 -10.60 -21.76
N ARG A 437 -7.96 -10.45 -20.98
CA ARG A 437 -7.74 -9.27 -20.11
C ARG A 437 -6.77 -8.25 -20.70
N HIS A 438 -5.76 -8.70 -21.44
CA HIS A 438 -4.61 -7.90 -21.88
C HIS A 438 -4.31 -8.09 -23.38
N ALA A 439 -5.34 -8.31 -24.21
CA ALA A 439 -5.23 -8.47 -25.66
C ALA A 439 -4.23 -7.47 -26.27
N GLY A 440 -3.18 -7.96 -26.93
CA GLY A 440 -2.14 -7.12 -27.55
C GLY A 440 -1.09 -6.52 -26.59
N HIS A 441 -1.36 -6.50 -25.27
CA HIS A 441 -0.65 -5.69 -24.28
C HIS A 441 0.14 -6.47 -23.22
N TYR A 442 0.34 -7.78 -23.33
CA TYR A 442 1.24 -8.51 -22.44
C TYR A 442 2.53 -8.99 -23.14
N ALA A 443 3.66 -8.92 -22.44
CA ALA A 443 4.90 -9.61 -22.81
C ALA A 443 5.31 -10.58 -21.69
N VAL A 444 5.77 -11.77 -22.08
CA VAL A 444 6.12 -12.86 -21.18
C VAL A 444 7.63 -12.97 -21.03
N TYR A 445 8.11 -13.07 -19.81
CA TYR A 445 9.53 -13.19 -19.45
C TYR A 445 9.75 -14.58 -18.85
N ASN A 446 10.24 -15.50 -19.68
CA ASN A 446 10.58 -16.84 -19.26
C ASN A 446 11.98 -16.83 -18.64
N LEU A 447 12.04 -16.93 -17.31
CA LEU A 447 13.30 -16.97 -16.59
C LEU A 447 13.97 -18.34 -16.65
N SER A 448 13.25 -19.40 -17.04
CA SER A 448 13.77 -20.77 -17.01
C SER A 448 14.53 -21.16 -18.29
N ARG A 449 15.21 -22.31 -18.24
CA ARG A 449 15.78 -22.99 -19.43
C ARG A 449 14.80 -23.93 -20.14
N ARG A 450 13.58 -24.11 -19.62
CA ARG A 450 12.52 -24.81 -20.36
C ARG A 450 11.86 -23.78 -21.26
N SER A 451 11.75 -24.05 -22.55
CA SER A 451 11.00 -23.20 -23.49
C SER A 451 9.70 -23.88 -23.93
N TYR A 452 8.82 -23.09 -24.52
CA TYR A 452 7.61 -23.51 -25.23
C TYR A 452 7.52 -22.67 -26.52
N ARG A 453 6.57 -22.97 -27.42
CA ARG A 453 6.46 -22.22 -28.70
C ARG A 453 6.07 -20.75 -28.43
N PRO A 454 6.89 -19.74 -28.81
CA PRO A 454 6.57 -18.33 -28.54
C PRO A 454 5.26 -17.84 -29.19
N SER A 455 4.82 -18.51 -30.26
CA SER A 455 3.56 -18.24 -30.95
C SER A 455 2.32 -18.41 -30.07
N ARG A 456 2.38 -19.21 -28.99
CA ARG A 456 1.32 -19.31 -27.97
C ARG A 456 1.00 -17.95 -27.35
N PHE A 457 2.01 -17.09 -27.22
CA PHE A 457 1.92 -15.76 -26.62
C PHE A 457 2.27 -14.67 -27.66
N HIS A 458 1.79 -14.83 -28.90
CA HIS A 458 1.92 -13.83 -29.97
C HIS A 458 3.37 -13.45 -30.31
N ASN A 459 4.32 -14.37 -30.09
CA ASN A 459 5.78 -14.15 -30.19
C ASN A 459 6.34 -13.07 -29.24
N ARG A 460 5.58 -12.65 -28.22
CA ARG A 460 6.00 -11.70 -27.19
C ARG A 460 6.64 -12.40 -25.98
N VAL A 461 7.56 -13.33 -26.22
CA VAL A 461 8.25 -14.12 -25.18
C VAL A 461 9.74 -13.81 -25.18
N SER A 462 10.27 -13.36 -24.04
CA SER A 462 11.70 -13.15 -23.79
C SER A 462 12.29 -14.34 -23.04
N GLU A 463 13.17 -15.10 -23.71
CA GLU A 463 13.83 -16.29 -23.16
C GLU A 463 15.12 -15.92 -22.42
N CYS A 464 15.12 -15.99 -21.09
CA CYS A 464 16.22 -15.50 -20.24
C CYS A 464 17.20 -16.59 -19.81
N ASN A 465 16.80 -17.88 -19.87
CA ASN A 465 17.67 -19.06 -19.70
C ASN A 465 18.41 -19.21 -18.36
N TRP A 466 17.87 -18.68 -17.25
CA TRP A 466 18.54 -18.72 -15.95
C TRP A 466 18.60 -20.14 -15.36
N GLN A 467 19.69 -20.41 -14.63
CA GLN A 467 19.91 -21.69 -13.97
C GLN A 467 19.05 -21.83 -12.70
N VAL A 468 18.47 -23.01 -12.51
CA VAL A 468 17.69 -23.36 -11.32
C VAL A 468 18.58 -23.32 -10.08
N ARG A 469 18.15 -22.57 -9.05
CA ARG A 469 18.83 -22.42 -7.73
C ARG A 469 20.23 -21.78 -7.78
N ARG A 470 20.53 -21.00 -8.82
CA ARG A 470 21.67 -20.05 -8.86
C ARG A 470 21.13 -18.62 -8.99
N ALA A 471 21.95 -17.63 -8.62
CA ALA A 471 21.68 -16.23 -8.99
C ALA A 471 21.92 -16.03 -10.49
N PRO A 472 21.14 -15.17 -11.16
CA PRO A 472 21.39 -14.83 -12.56
C PRO A 472 22.65 -13.97 -12.68
N ASN A 473 23.29 -14.00 -13.85
CA ASN A 473 24.35 -13.04 -14.18
C ASN A 473 23.81 -11.59 -14.10
N LEU A 474 24.57 -10.66 -13.52
CA LEU A 474 24.15 -9.27 -13.29
C LEU A 474 23.82 -8.52 -14.59
N ARG A 475 24.55 -8.77 -15.68
CA ARG A 475 24.23 -8.25 -17.02
C ARG A 475 22.92 -8.84 -17.54
N SER A 476 22.63 -10.12 -17.30
CA SER A 476 21.35 -10.73 -17.67
C SER A 476 20.19 -10.12 -16.87
N LEU A 477 20.36 -9.99 -15.56
CA LEU A 477 19.39 -9.37 -14.66
C LEU A 477 19.07 -7.93 -15.07
N TYR A 478 20.09 -7.11 -15.30
CA TYR A 478 19.94 -5.74 -15.82
C TYR A 478 19.25 -5.70 -17.19
N SER A 479 19.59 -6.63 -18.10
CA SER A 479 18.97 -6.71 -19.42
C SER A 479 17.47 -7.02 -19.34
N VAL A 480 17.06 -7.95 -18.45
CA VAL A 480 15.65 -8.25 -18.18
C VAL A 480 14.94 -7.02 -17.63
N CYS A 481 15.49 -6.36 -16.61
CA CYS A 481 14.89 -5.15 -16.03
C CYS A 481 14.75 -4.01 -17.06
N LYS A 482 15.78 -3.79 -17.89
CA LYS A 482 15.75 -2.81 -18.98
C LYS A 482 14.71 -3.15 -20.04
N ASN A 483 14.57 -4.42 -20.43
CA ASN A 483 13.58 -4.83 -21.41
C ASN A 483 12.15 -4.65 -20.88
N MET A 484 11.89 -5.07 -19.63
CA MET A 484 10.61 -4.82 -18.94
C MET A 484 10.29 -3.32 -18.90
N HIS A 485 11.27 -2.46 -18.56
CA HIS A 485 11.06 -1.01 -18.53
C HIS A 485 10.70 -0.45 -19.90
N VAL A 486 11.39 -0.88 -20.97
CA VAL A 486 11.10 -0.45 -22.34
C VAL A 486 9.70 -0.89 -22.78
N TRP A 487 9.30 -2.14 -22.50
CA TRP A 487 7.96 -2.64 -22.83
C TRP A 487 6.86 -1.85 -22.11
N LEU A 488 7.00 -1.62 -20.80
CA LEU A 488 6.03 -0.87 -19.99
C LEU A 488 5.97 0.63 -20.34
N LYS A 489 7.00 1.16 -21.01
CA LYS A 489 7.05 2.55 -21.48
C LYS A 489 6.36 2.76 -22.85
N GLN A 490 6.19 1.71 -23.66
CA GLN A 490 5.63 1.82 -25.02
C GLN A 490 4.11 2.12 -25.02
N ASP A 491 3.34 1.44 -24.17
CA ASP A 491 1.92 1.65 -23.94
C ASP A 491 1.67 1.47 -22.44
N GLN A 492 0.69 2.16 -21.88
CA GLN A 492 0.37 2.10 -20.45
C GLN A 492 -0.49 0.89 -20.07
N ARG A 493 -1.24 0.34 -21.03
CA ARG A 493 -1.92 -0.95 -20.91
C ARG A 493 -0.93 -2.10 -20.87
N ASN A 494 0.33 -1.88 -21.28
CA ASN A 494 1.31 -2.95 -21.31
C ASN A 494 1.56 -3.54 -19.91
N ILE A 495 1.63 -4.85 -19.82
CA ILE A 495 1.94 -5.63 -18.61
C ILE A 495 3.10 -6.60 -18.88
N CYS A 496 3.96 -6.78 -17.88
CA CYS A 496 4.98 -7.84 -17.87
C CYS A 496 4.45 -9.06 -17.12
N ILE A 497 4.54 -10.24 -17.73
CA ILE A 497 4.22 -11.53 -17.11
C ILE A 497 5.54 -12.28 -16.89
N VAL A 498 5.96 -12.45 -15.65
CA VAL A 498 7.25 -13.08 -15.30
C VAL A 498 7.02 -14.49 -14.79
N HIS A 499 7.78 -15.48 -15.27
CA HIS A 499 7.69 -16.83 -14.72
C HIS A 499 9.02 -17.58 -14.64
N CYS A 500 9.07 -18.52 -13.72
CA CYS A 500 10.07 -19.59 -13.67
C CYS A 500 9.36 -20.93 -13.45
N LEU A 501 10.10 -22.01 -13.16
CA LEU A 501 9.51 -23.35 -13.03
C LEU A 501 8.38 -23.45 -11.99
N ASP A 502 8.48 -22.67 -10.91
CA ASP A 502 7.60 -22.65 -9.74
C ASP A 502 7.02 -21.24 -9.43
N GLY A 503 7.42 -20.22 -10.19
CA GLY A 503 7.09 -18.82 -9.92
C GLY A 503 7.63 -18.26 -8.59
N ARG A 504 8.69 -18.85 -8.00
CA ARG A 504 9.25 -18.44 -6.69
C ARG A 504 10.58 -17.69 -6.83
N ALA A 505 11.70 -18.24 -6.36
CA ALA A 505 12.98 -17.53 -6.15
C ALA A 505 13.46 -16.73 -7.36
N ALA A 506 13.48 -17.31 -8.57
CA ALA A 506 13.95 -16.60 -9.76
C ALA A 506 13.00 -15.47 -10.17
N SER A 507 11.68 -15.68 -10.08
CA SER A 507 10.68 -14.63 -10.34
C SER A 507 10.79 -13.50 -9.32
N ALA A 508 11.05 -13.82 -8.05
CA ALA A 508 11.33 -12.83 -7.02
C ALA A 508 12.58 -12.02 -7.32
N VAL A 509 13.70 -12.64 -7.70
CA VAL A 509 14.93 -11.90 -8.10
C VAL A 509 14.65 -10.96 -9.26
N ALA A 510 13.99 -11.40 -10.32
CA ALA A 510 13.68 -10.57 -11.48
C ALA A 510 12.78 -9.37 -11.11
N VAL A 511 11.66 -9.63 -10.41
CA VAL A 511 10.69 -8.59 -10.06
C VAL A 511 11.24 -7.62 -9.02
N CYS A 512 11.89 -8.12 -7.96
CA CYS A 512 12.50 -7.25 -6.93
C CYS A 512 13.57 -6.35 -7.56
N SER A 513 14.46 -6.91 -8.39
CA SER A 513 15.47 -6.13 -9.09
C SER A 513 14.86 -5.12 -10.07
N PHE A 514 13.74 -5.45 -10.73
CA PHE A 514 13.04 -4.49 -11.58
C PHE A 514 12.47 -3.31 -10.77
N LEU A 515 11.98 -3.56 -9.56
CA LEU A 515 11.43 -2.51 -8.69
C LEU A 515 12.56 -1.63 -8.14
N CYS A 516 13.71 -2.21 -7.76
CA CYS A 516 14.93 -1.44 -7.44
C CYS A 516 15.46 -0.65 -8.65
N PHE A 517 15.44 -1.24 -9.86
CA PHE A 517 15.78 -0.58 -11.12
C PHE A 517 14.87 0.62 -11.41
N CYS A 518 13.60 0.56 -11.01
CA CYS A 518 12.69 1.71 -11.10
C CYS A 518 12.85 2.72 -9.95
N ARG A 519 13.75 2.48 -8.98
CA ARG A 519 13.96 3.21 -7.71
C ARG A 519 12.82 3.12 -6.69
N LEU A 520 12.07 2.02 -6.64
CA LEU A 520 10.94 1.84 -5.68
C LEU A 520 11.40 1.41 -4.30
N PHE A 521 12.47 0.63 -4.27
CA PHE A 521 13.10 0.16 -3.06
C PHE A 521 14.59 0.43 -3.17
N THR A 522 15.14 1.01 -2.12
CA THR A 522 16.59 1.21 -1.94
C THR A 522 17.25 -0.02 -1.31
N THR A 523 16.47 -0.96 -0.77
CA THR A 523 16.96 -2.19 -0.13
C THR A 523 16.31 -3.45 -0.71
N ALA A 524 17.09 -4.54 -0.79
CA ALA A 524 16.60 -5.82 -1.27
C ALA A 524 15.53 -6.43 -0.34
N GLU A 525 15.67 -6.21 0.97
CA GLU A 525 14.72 -6.65 1.98
C GLU A 525 13.31 -6.09 1.74
N ALA A 526 13.18 -4.79 1.49
CA ALA A 526 11.87 -4.16 1.27
C ALA A 526 11.20 -4.70 -0.01
N ALA A 527 11.97 -4.87 -1.09
CA ALA A 527 11.48 -5.44 -2.33
C ALA A 527 11.03 -6.89 -2.17
N VAL A 528 11.85 -7.74 -1.53
CA VAL A 528 11.54 -9.16 -1.28
C VAL A 528 10.37 -9.32 -0.30
N TYR A 529 10.25 -8.45 0.71
CA TYR A 529 9.12 -8.43 1.63
C TYR A 529 7.82 -8.13 0.88
N MET A 530 7.78 -7.08 0.05
CA MET A 530 6.60 -6.74 -0.74
C MET A 530 6.20 -7.88 -1.71
N PHE A 531 7.18 -8.49 -2.40
CA PHE A 531 6.93 -9.68 -3.23
C PHE A 531 6.31 -10.83 -2.42
N SER A 532 6.85 -11.09 -1.22
CA SER A 532 6.38 -12.16 -0.33
C SER A 532 4.94 -11.93 0.14
N MET A 533 4.54 -10.68 0.38
CA MET A 533 3.15 -10.30 0.73
C MET A 533 2.15 -10.48 -0.43
N LYS A 534 2.61 -10.45 -1.69
CA LYS A 534 1.75 -10.55 -2.88
C LYS A 534 1.68 -11.95 -3.49
N ARG A 535 2.52 -12.88 -3.03
CA ARG A 535 2.57 -14.26 -3.52
C ARG A 535 2.83 -15.23 -2.37
N CYS A 536 4.08 -15.67 -2.20
CA CYS A 536 4.49 -16.47 -1.04
C CYS A 536 6.00 -16.27 -0.80
N PRO A 537 6.52 -16.59 0.40
CA PRO A 537 7.95 -16.48 0.71
C PRO A 537 8.81 -17.23 -0.32
N PRO A 538 9.61 -16.52 -1.14
CA PRO A 538 10.15 -17.08 -2.38
C PRO A 538 11.35 -18.02 -2.22
N GLY A 539 11.88 -18.20 -1.01
CA GLY A 539 13.09 -19.01 -0.76
C GLY A 539 14.37 -18.36 -1.34
N ILE A 540 14.51 -17.05 -1.18
CA ILE A 540 15.67 -16.27 -1.61
C ILE A 540 16.92 -16.71 -0.84
N THR A 541 17.98 -17.08 -1.57
CA THR A 541 19.29 -17.40 -1.01
C THR A 541 20.12 -16.14 -0.74
N PRO A 542 21.20 -16.19 0.08
CA PRO A 542 22.10 -15.05 0.26
C PRO A 542 22.73 -14.53 -1.03
N SER A 543 22.94 -15.37 -2.04
CA SER A 543 23.42 -14.92 -3.36
C SER A 543 22.30 -14.22 -4.15
N HIS A 544 21.07 -14.73 -4.11
CA HIS A 544 19.91 -14.04 -4.71
C HIS A 544 19.71 -12.64 -4.14
N LYS A 545 19.77 -12.49 -2.80
CA LYS A 545 19.64 -11.19 -2.13
C LYS A 545 20.73 -10.22 -2.59
N ARG A 546 21.99 -10.67 -2.62
CA ARG A 546 23.15 -9.87 -3.03
C ARG A 546 23.05 -9.33 -4.46
N TYR A 547 22.45 -10.09 -5.38
CA TYR A 547 22.23 -9.62 -6.75
C TYR A 547 21.10 -8.58 -6.87
N ILE A 548 20.15 -8.57 -5.94
CA ILE A 548 19.15 -7.49 -5.82
C ILE A 548 19.81 -6.25 -5.19
N GLU A 549 20.68 -6.42 -4.18
CA GLU A 549 21.48 -5.34 -3.58
C GLU A 549 22.38 -4.66 -4.62
N TYR A 550 23.09 -5.43 -5.46
CA TYR A 550 23.85 -4.87 -6.59
C TYR A 550 22.99 -4.03 -7.55
N MET A 551 21.70 -4.35 -7.70
CA MET A 551 20.78 -3.53 -8.50
C MET A 551 20.37 -2.24 -7.77
N CYS A 552 20.24 -2.26 -6.44
CA CYS A 552 20.07 -1.04 -5.65
C CYS A 552 21.30 -0.13 -5.81
N ASP A 553 22.50 -0.68 -5.57
CA ASP A 553 23.78 0.02 -5.62
C ASP A 553 24.03 0.67 -6.99
N MET A 554 23.76 -0.06 -8.09
CA MET A 554 23.87 0.44 -9.46
C MET A 554 22.84 1.51 -9.83
N MET A 555 21.75 1.65 -9.07
CA MET A 555 20.61 2.50 -9.40
C MET A 555 20.36 3.60 -8.36
N ALA A 556 21.21 3.70 -7.33
CA ALA A 556 21.22 4.76 -6.32
C ALA A 556 21.39 6.17 -6.92
N GLU A 557 21.22 7.20 -6.09
CA GLU A 557 21.47 8.61 -6.48
C GLU A 557 22.92 8.84 -6.91
N GLU A 558 23.86 8.24 -6.19
CA GLU A 558 25.27 8.08 -6.56
C GLU A 558 25.52 6.61 -6.98
N PRO A 559 25.52 6.27 -8.28
CA PRO A 559 25.60 4.88 -8.72
C PRO A 559 26.94 4.22 -8.45
N ILE A 560 26.93 3.07 -7.77
CA ILE A 560 28.11 2.22 -7.61
C ILE A 560 28.20 1.26 -8.81
N ILE A 561 29.20 1.46 -9.66
CA ILE A 561 29.41 0.66 -10.87
C ILE A 561 30.42 -0.46 -10.59
N PRO A 562 30.10 -1.75 -10.87
CA PRO A 562 31.05 -2.86 -10.72
C PRO A 562 32.33 -2.65 -11.53
N HIS A 563 33.49 -2.82 -10.89
CA HIS A 563 34.78 -2.64 -11.55
C HIS A 563 35.12 -3.79 -12.52
N SER A 564 35.90 -3.49 -13.55
CA SER A 564 36.43 -4.49 -14.50
C SER A 564 37.80 -5.06 -14.12
N LYS A 565 38.31 -4.81 -12.91
CA LYS A 565 39.59 -5.35 -12.45
C LYS A 565 39.49 -6.85 -12.15
N PRO A 566 40.39 -7.71 -12.68
CA PRO A 566 40.46 -9.11 -12.27
C PRO A 566 40.86 -9.25 -10.80
N VAL A 567 40.39 -10.31 -10.15
CA VAL A 567 40.68 -10.65 -8.74
C VAL A 567 41.30 -12.05 -8.71
N VAL A 568 42.38 -12.23 -7.93
CA VAL A 568 42.98 -13.54 -7.70
C VAL A 568 42.41 -14.14 -6.42
N ILE A 569 41.79 -15.31 -6.50
CA ILE A 569 41.39 -16.09 -5.33
C ILE A 569 42.53 -17.05 -5.00
N HIS A 570 43.31 -16.71 -3.96
CA HIS A 570 44.47 -17.51 -3.54
C HIS A 570 44.09 -18.84 -2.91
N SER A 571 43.29 -18.82 -1.83
CA SER A 571 42.75 -20.02 -1.19
C SER A 571 41.35 -19.74 -0.61
N ILE A 572 40.66 -20.80 -0.23
CA ILE A 572 39.43 -20.75 0.56
C ILE A 572 39.67 -21.48 1.87
N ILE A 573 39.33 -20.82 2.98
CA ILE A 573 39.49 -21.35 4.33
C ILE A 573 38.11 -21.48 4.97
N MET A 574 37.78 -22.67 5.45
CA MET A 574 36.57 -22.98 6.23
C MET A 574 36.98 -23.23 7.68
N THR A 575 36.37 -22.49 8.60
CA THR A 575 36.66 -22.56 10.04
C THR A 575 35.35 -22.49 10.84
N PRO A 576 35.06 -23.44 11.76
CA PRO A 576 35.80 -24.69 11.99
C PRO A 576 35.69 -25.67 10.80
N VAL A 577 36.43 -26.78 10.85
CA VAL A 577 36.34 -27.84 9.83
C VAL A 577 34.90 -28.40 9.74
N PRO A 578 34.26 -28.38 8.56
CA PRO A 578 32.90 -28.91 8.39
C PRO A 578 32.80 -30.43 8.58
N LEU A 579 31.69 -30.88 9.17
CA LEU A 579 31.50 -32.26 9.64
C LEU A 579 30.57 -33.08 8.71
N PHE A 580 31.01 -33.25 7.47
CA PHE A 580 30.22 -33.87 6.39
C PHE A 580 30.49 -35.36 6.15
N ASN A 581 31.57 -35.92 6.71
CA ASN A 581 31.85 -37.36 6.66
C ASN A 581 30.85 -38.18 7.48
N LYS A 582 30.84 -39.51 7.31
CA LYS A 582 29.85 -40.40 7.98
C LYS A 582 29.96 -40.35 9.51
N GLN A 583 31.17 -40.20 10.02
CA GLN A 583 31.52 -40.15 11.44
C GLN A 583 31.25 -38.79 12.10
N ARG A 584 30.81 -37.77 11.34
CA ARG A 584 30.59 -36.39 11.81
C ARG A 584 31.79 -35.76 12.51
N ASN A 585 33.01 -36.11 12.08
CA ASN A 585 34.26 -35.62 12.69
C ASN A 585 35.22 -34.95 11.68
N GLY A 586 34.79 -34.73 10.43
CA GLY A 586 35.60 -34.09 9.39
C GLY A 586 34.96 -34.03 8.01
N CYS A 587 35.75 -33.63 7.00
CA CYS A 587 35.40 -33.66 5.59
C CYS A 587 36.62 -33.81 4.67
N ARG A 588 36.40 -34.40 3.48
CA ARG A 588 37.26 -34.27 2.29
C ARG A 588 36.64 -33.24 1.35
N PRO A 589 37.07 -31.97 1.34
CA PRO A 589 36.46 -30.95 0.49
C PRO A 589 37.21 -30.79 -0.83
N PHE A 590 36.47 -30.52 -1.91
CA PHE A 590 37.02 -29.99 -3.17
C PHE A 590 36.20 -28.80 -3.64
N CYS A 591 36.80 -27.91 -4.42
CA CYS A 591 36.18 -26.69 -4.89
C CYS A 591 36.07 -26.66 -6.42
N GLU A 592 34.97 -26.07 -6.91
CA GLU A 592 34.82 -25.65 -8.30
C GLU A 592 34.56 -24.15 -8.36
N VAL A 593 35.22 -23.47 -9.29
CA VAL A 593 35.04 -22.03 -9.53
C VAL A 593 34.52 -21.83 -10.93
N TYR A 594 33.49 -21.00 -11.03
CA TYR A 594 32.82 -20.64 -12.27
C TYR A 594 32.84 -19.11 -12.47
N VAL A 595 32.97 -18.69 -13.72
CA VAL A 595 32.75 -17.31 -14.16
C VAL A 595 31.56 -17.33 -15.11
N GLY A 596 30.45 -16.71 -14.69
CA GLY A 596 29.15 -16.89 -15.32
C GLY A 596 28.73 -18.37 -15.31
N ASP A 597 28.56 -18.95 -16.51
CA ASP A 597 28.21 -20.36 -16.69
C ASP A 597 29.44 -21.27 -16.93
N GLU A 598 30.63 -20.71 -17.17
CA GLU A 598 31.86 -21.46 -17.49
C GLU A 598 32.62 -21.87 -16.22
N ARG A 599 33.07 -23.12 -16.13
CA ARG A 599 33.88 -23.62 -15.00
C ARG A 599 35.37 -23.38 -15.28
N VAL A 600 35.95 -22.39 -14.61
CA VAL A 600 37.36 -21.98 -14.79
C VAL A 600 38.34 -22.78 -13.92
N LEU A 601 37.89 -23.42 -12.84
CA LEU A 601 38.71 -24.28 -11.98
C LEU A 601 37.90 -25.44 -11.39
N SER A 602 38.54 -26.59 -11.21
CA SER A 602 38.09 -27.66 -10.31
C SER A 602 39.30 -28.24 -9.58
N THR A 603 39.25 -28.33 -8.25
CA THR A 603 40.28 -28.99 -7.42
C THR A 603 39.94 -30.46 -7.15
N SER A 604 38.96 -31.01 -7.87
CA SER A 604 38.56 -32.42 -7.74
C SER A 604 39.70 -33.34 -8.19
N GLN A 605 39.98 -34.38 -7.41
CA GLN A 605 41.02 -35.37 -7.68
C GLN A 605 40.46 -36.78 -7.42
N GLU A 606 41.28 -37.82 -7.64
CA GLU A 606 41.00 -39.17 -7.15
C GLU A 606 40.74 -39.16 -5.64
N TYR A 607 39.79 -39.98 -5.17
CA TYR A 607 39.29 -39.92 -3.78
C TYR A 607 40.41 -40.04 -2.73
N ASP A 608 41.36 -40.94 -2.96
CA ASP A 608 42.46 -41.22 -2.03
C ASP A 608 43.57 -40.16 -2.08
N ARG A 609 43.58 -39.28 -3.08
CA ARG A 609 44.48 -38.11 -3.18
C ARG A 609 43.87 -36.84 -2.58
N MET A 610 42.56 -36.80 -2.36
CA MET A 610 41.91 -35.64 -1.75
C MET A 610 42.19 -35.57 -0.25
N LYS A 611 42.67 -34.39 0.21
CA LYS A 611 43.00 -34.14 1.60
C LYS A 611 41.76 -34.28 2.49
N ASP A 612 41.88 -35.11 3.53
CA ASP A 612 40.93 -35.23 4.63
C ASP A 612 41.29 -34.20 5.70
N PHE A 613 40.29 -33.49 6.20
CA PHE A 613 40.39 -32.57 7.32
C PHE A 613 39.46 -33.05 8.42
N LYS A 614 39.95 -33.06 9.65
CA LYS A 614 39.24 -33.48 10.86
C LYS A 614 39.04 -32.29 11.80
N MET A 615 38.24 -32.47 12.85
CA MET A 615 38.08 -31.46 13.91
C MET A 615 39.41 -30.98 14.51
N GLU A 616 40.39 -31.87 14.65
CA GLU A 616 41.73 -31.57 15.19
C GLU A 616 42.57 -30.61 14.32
N ASP A 617 42.29 -30.48 13.02
CA ASP A 617 42.99 -29.54 12.13
C ASP A 617 42.56 -28.07 12.34
N GLY A 618 41.42 -27.84 13.03
CA GLY A 618 40.86 -26.51 13.32
C GLY A 618 40.26 -25.79 12.10
N ARG A 619 40.92 -25.82 10.93
CA ARG A 619 40.48 -25.22 9.67
C ARG A 619 40.73 -26.12 8.46
N ALA A 620 39.87 -26.03 7.45
CA ALA A 620 40.04 -26.69 6.16
C ALA A 620 40.38 -25.65 5.08
N GLU A 621 41.56 -25.78 4.46
CA GLU A 621 42.08 -24.83 3.46
C GLU A 621 42.23 -25.49 2.08
N ILE A 622 41.66 -24.86 1.05
CA ILE A 622 41.72 -25.29 -0.35
C ILE A 622 42.48 -24.22 -1.14
N PRO A 623 43.72 -24.46 -1.59
CA PRO A 623 44.42 -23.53 -2.49
C PRO A 623 43.77 -23.55 -3.88
N LEU A 624 43.59 -22.37 -4.48
CA LEU A 624 42.94 -22.18 -5.78
C LEU A 624 43.85 -21.45 -6.78
N ASN A 625 44.47 -20.34 -6.35
CA ASN A 625 45.30 -19.44 -7.19
C ASN A 625 44.70 -19.13 -8.58
N VAL A 626 43.39 -18.88 -8.63
CA VAL A 626 42.66 -18.62 -9.88
C VAL A 626 42.34 -17.13 -10.03
N THR A 627 42.58 -16.59 -11.22
CA THR A 627 42.18 -15.23 -11.59
C THR A 627 40.76 -15.25 -12.15
N VAL A 628 39.88 -14.41 -11.61
CA VAL A 628 38.46 -14.33 -11.97
C VAL A 628 38.01 -12.88 -12.17
N GLN A 629 36.95 -12.67 -12.96
CA GLN A 629 36.38 -11.35 -13.23
C GLN A 629 34.88 -11.47 -13.52
N GLY A 630 34.07 -10.55 -12.99
CA GLY A 630 32.62 -10.53 -13.20
C GLY A 630 31.87 -11.45 -12.23
N ASP A 631 30.86 -12.16 -12.73
CA ASP A 631 29.96 -13.01 -11.95
C ASP A 631 30.65 -14.32 -11.52
N VAL A 632 31.20 -14.35 -10.29
CA VAL A 632 31.91 -15.53 -9.77
C VAL A 632 30.99 -16.40 -8.92
N LEU A 633 30.93 -17.69 -9.24
CA LEU A 633 30.33 -18.73 -8.39
C LEU A 633 31.41 -19.68 -7.91
N VAL A 634 31.52 -19.81 -6.60
CA VAL A 634 32.36 -20.80 -5.93
C VAL A 634 31.45 -21.87 -5.33
N VAL A 635 31.74 -23.15 -5.61
CA VAL A 635 31.03 -24.28 -5.00
C VAL A 635 32.03 -25.19 -4.30
N ILE A 636 31.75 -25.52 -3.03
CA ILE A 636 32.56 -26.45 -2.25
C ILE A 636 31.74 -27.73 -2.04
N TYR A 637 32.36 -28.87 -2.32
CA TYR A 637 31.74 -30.18 -2.29
C TYR A 637 32.48 -31.07 -1.29
N HIS A 638 31.76 -31.96 -0.60
CA HIS A 638 32.38 -33.04 0.16
C HIS A 638 32.43 -34.33 -0.67
N ALA A 639 33.64 -34.82 -0.95
CA ALA A 639 33.85 -36.09 -1.63
C ALA A 639 33.47 -37.29 -0.74
N ARG A 640 32.75 -38.26 -1.30
CA ARG A 640 32.38 -39.52 -0.64
C ARG A 640 32.71 -40.70 -1.54
N SER A 641 33.29 -41.75 -0.96
CA SER A 641 33.45 -43.05 -1.61
C SER A 641 32.28 -43.97 -1.27
N THR A 642 31.72 -44.60 -2.30
CA THR A 642 30.66 -45.61 -2.21
C THR A 642 31.10 -46.83 -3.01
N LEU A 643 31.11 -48.01 -2.37
CA LEU A 643 31.40 -49.28 -3.04
C LEU A 643 30.33 -49.58 -4.09
N GLY A 644 30.73 -49.56 -5.37
CA GLY A 644 29.90 -49.98 -6.51
C GLY A 644 29.51 -48.85 -7.47
N GLY A 645 30.29 -48.71 -8.54
CA GLY A 645 29.88 -48.02 -9.78
C GLY A 645 29.85 -46.49 -9.75
N VAL A 646 30.14 -45.88 -10.91
CA VAL A 646 30.10 -44.43 -11.11
C VAL A 646 28.65 -43.94 -11.12
N SER A 647 28.07 -43.75 -9.93
CA SER A 647 26.82 -43.03 -9.77
C SER A 647 27.10 -41.54 -9.57
N ARG A 648 26.88 -40.75 -10.62
CA ARG A 648 26.62 -39.30 -10.48
C ARG A 648 25.28 -39.13 -9.75
N GLN A 649 25.24 -39.38 -8.44
CA GLN A 649 24.03 -39.18 -7.65
C GLN A 649 23.62 -37.71 -7.73
N ARG A 650 22.36 -37.49 -8.12
CA ARG A 650 21.77 -36.16 -8.25
C ARG A 650 21.81 -35.48 -6.88
N TRP A 651 22.47 -34.33 -6.85
CA TRP A 651 22.52 -33.45 -5.69
C TRP A 651 21.10 -32.96 -5.32
N HIS A 652 20.57 -33.48 -4.21
CA HIS A 652 19.58 -32.75 -3.43
C HIS A 652 20.33 -31.66 -2.65
N GLN A 653 19.88 -30.42 -2.83
CA GLN A 653 20.14 -29.30 -1.91
C GLN A 653 19.19 -29.43 -0.72
#